data_AF-A0A936SHI0-F1
#
_entry.id   AF-A0A936SHI0-F1
#
_cell.length_a   1.000
_cell.length_b   1.000
_cell.length_c   1.000
_cell.angle_alpha   90.00
_cell.angle_beta   90.00
_cell.angle_gamma   90.00
#
_symmetry.space_group_name_H-M   'P 1'
#
loop_
_entity.id
_entity.type
_entity.pdbx_description
1 polymer ?
#
loop_
_entity_poly.entity_id
_entity_poly.type
_entity_poly.pdbx_seq_one_letter_code
_entity_poly.pdbx_strand_id
1 'polypeptide(L)'
;MLLAERIPGRATRAAQRELRSLPPAPTAARAWAEYALGWALLCWERLADARKHLEAAAVAFAAERDTLAGLRCEYALLLLGFSESAQLELVPAFLALAERLEQHAAPGEAFQARLQAALLLDTQGNASKAEAILAALEPALESVPPLVRARWCYARGAVAGSRSDFPAAEALLAQAQRQFVRMRAAVDQGKCWFQRAWVALQHEQVNIARDRYHQAEQIFNRLDLPLRRAFCNRGMGLLYTRIGAYDEALQRQLAALSAFTALARTVDTGICQLNLGNIYLYAGWWDLAQAHYTRALELFDRAGSVGWRIKAQRNRALAYTRQGQHAKAEPLLHEVIDHARHDHDRGLMAEALTSLAELLAERGVYEAAITRFEQARRLYLAIDAPLGQADSAMGQAWLMLEHGQRAEAEALFGFAAPLVEHHPYNHWRVQHGLARCAELRGDPATALVHYRTASTIVAGLRGRLAHEAASSTLFEQAAHLHADSLRCAASAGVLADLLEFGELQRALVLQGALTSHPLESPATHRAELDLLQAQIAALQDSGPPADDSQAQALDDALARYAERLLYARASARPASQPDTVLPRLSFNLGQLRSQLNAAYQSDWSALVYMRSDDMLLLVAISPDQLVLERIADDPALQYMIERAALPKFQIYTYRDLPYLRGNSSQRWAIPSALAELLIPAHVRARLHPQHHLLIVPLGQLHALPWAALRLDNQWLAERAIIQLVPALTVWQGPAAQPDPGSVQALLIGCRKFGNRAPALPAVAAELAMVSALWPGTYRRLEDEQATRAALLEISASGELARYRVVHVATHAQLVPMRGVTAHLKLWDQDLWLAEVASLRLGGALVVLSACDGAGTHALPGDEVLSLSWALLAAGAAGVLASLWPVNDQAAREFMELFYTALCNHGDAGRALAEAQRQMIAGTPGAAAAEPWLWGSFVLIGTRP
;
A
#
# COMPACT_ATOMS: atom_id res chain seq x y z
N MET A 1 -1.09 8.14 46.31
CA MET A 1 -0.15 7.26 45.57
C MET A 1 -0.80 5.97 45.04
N LEU A 2 -1.31 5.05 45.88
CA LEU A 2 -1.93 3.79 45.39
C LEU A 2 -3.07 4.00 44.37
N LEU A 3 -3.83 5.09 44.50
CA LEU A 3 -4.87 5.45 43.51
C LEU A 3 -4.27 5.80 42.13
N ALA A 4 -3.06 6.35 42.08
CA ALA A 4 -2.39 6.75 40.83
C ALA A 4 -2.01 5.53 39.98
N GLU A 5 -1.65 4.41 40.62
CA GLU A 5 -1.34 3.14 39.97
C GLU A 5 -2.56 2.45 39.35
N ARG A 6 -3.77 2.88 39.74
CA ARG A 6 -5.04 2.33 39.24
C ARG A 6 -5.72 3.24 38.24
N ILE A 7 -5.84 4.52 38.60
CA ILE A 7 -6.59 5.55 37.86
C ILE A 7 -5.85 6.89 37.99
N PRO A 8 -4.73 7.07 37.26
CA PRO A 8 -3.81 8.21 37.44
C PRO A 8 -4.49 9.57 37.27
N GLY A 9 -5.40 9.74 36.31
CA GLY A 9 -6.16 10.98 36.15
C GLY A 9 -7.07 11.32 37.35
N ARG A 10 -7.69 10.32 38.00
CA ARG A 10 -8.50 10.56 39.21
C ARG A 10 -7.61 10.89 40.41
N ALA A 11 -6.46 10.23 40.52
CA ALA A 11 -5.48 10.51 41.56
C ALA A 11 -4.94 11.94 41.45
N THR A 12 -4.62 12.37 40.22
CA THR A 12 -4.16 13.73 39.93
C THR A 12 -5.19 14.77 40.38
N ARG A 13 -6.47 14.61 40.00
CA ARG A 13 -7.55 15.52 40.43
C ARG A 13 -7.79 15.53 41.94
N ALA A 14 -7.51 14.42 42.64
CA ALA A 14 -7.60 14.38 44.09
C ALA A 14 -6.43 15.14 44.74
N ALA A 15 -5.20 14.84 44.32
CA ALA A 15 -3.99 15.50 44.81
C ALA A 15 -3.99 17.02 44.53
N GLN A 16 -4.49 17.46 43.37
CA GLN A 16 -4.66 18.87 43.04
C GLN A 16 -5.62 19.58 43.99
N ARG A 17 -6.74 18.95 44.37
CA ARG A 17 -7.71 19.53 45.31
C ARG A 17 -7.13 19.65 46.71
N GLU A 18 -6.41 18.63 47.14
CA GLU A 18 -5.72 18.61 48.42
C GLU A 18 -4.66 19.73 48.49
N LEU A 19 -3.79 19.82 47.49
CA LEU A 19 -2.77 20.88 47.42
C LEU A 19 -3.38 22.30 47.42
N ARG A 20 -4.52 22.51 46.74
CA ARG A 20 -5.22 23.81 46.74
C ARG A 20 -5.88 24.15 48.08
N SER A 21 -6.23 23.15 48.88
CA SER A 21 -6.84 23.37 50.20
C SER A 21 -5.81 23.77 51.27
N LEU A 22 -4.52 23.59 51.00
CA LEU A 22 -3.44 23.90 51.92
C LEU A 22 -2.93 25.35 51.73
N PRO A 23 -2.52 26.03 52.82
CA PRO A 23 -1.96 27.37 52.72
C PRO A 23 -0.68 27.39 51.87
N PRO A 24 -0.32 28.53 51.25
CA PRO A 24 0.87 28.66 50.42
C PRO A 24 2.19 28.56 51.18
N ALA A 25 2.16 28.66 52.52
CA ALA A 25 3.34 28.52 53.36
C ALA A 25 3.95 27.10 53.27
N PRO A 26 5.28 26.97 53.29
CA PRO A 26 5.96 25.68 53.28
C PRO A 26 5.65 24.94 54.59
N THR A 27 4.98 23.80 54.47
CA THR A 27 4.63 22.91 55.58
C THR A 27 4.79 21.46 55.12
N ALA A 28 5.04 20.54 56.06
CA ALA A 28 5.17 19.13 55.77
C ALA A 28 3.97 18.57 55.00
N ALA A 29 2.76 19.00 55.37
CA ALA A 29 1.52 18.63 54.68
C ALA A 29 1.52 19.10 53.22
N ARG A 30 1.99 20.32 52.96
CA ARG A 30 2.13 20.85 51.60
C ARG A 30 3.20 20.10 50.82
N ALA A 31 4.36 19.80 51.42
CA ALA A 31 5.42 19.02 50.77
C ALA A 31 4.93 17.63 50.33
N TRP A 32 4.19 16.93 51.18
CA TRP A 32 3.56 15.66 50.84
C TRP A 32 2.46 15.78 49.78
N ALA A 33 1.68 16.88 49.77
CA ALA A 33 0.68 17.13 48.73
C ALA A 33 1.33 17.43 47.36
N GLU A 34 2.42 18.20 47.34
CA GLU A 34 3.24 18.45 46.14
C GLU A 34 3.81 17.12 45.61
N TYR A 35 4.42 16.30 46.48
CA TYR A 35 4.94 14.99 46.09
C TYR A 35 3.85 14.05 45.56
N ALA A 36 2.69 13.97 46.24
CA ALA A 36 1.58 13.12 45.82
C ALA A 36 1.01 13.55 44.47
N LEU A 37 0.96 14.86 44.19
CA LEU A 37 0.55 15.40 42.91
C LEU A 37 1.60 15.09 41.82
N GLY A 38 2.86 15.35 42.09
CA GLY A 38 3.98 15.03 41.19
C GLY A 38 4.01 13.54 40.82
N TRP A 39 3.87 12.66 41.80
CA TRP A 39 3.78 11.20 41.59
C TRP A 39 2.56 10.82 40.75
N ALA A 40 1.39 11.40 41.03
CA ALA A 40 0.18 11.12 40.26
C ALA A 40 0.29 11.56 38.80
N LEU A 41 0.90 12.73 38.55
CA LEU A 41 1.20 13.25 37.22
C LEU A 41 2.24 12.39 36.49
N LEU A 42 3.26 11.91 37.19
CA LEU A 42 4.25 10.98 36.64
C LEU A 42 3.60 9.67 36.19
N CYS A 43 2.76 9.05 37.05
CA CYS A 43 1.98 7.87 36.67
C CYS A 43 0.99 8.15 35.53
N TRP A 44 0.59 9.40 35.34
CA TRP A 44 -0.27 9.86 34.24
C TRP A 44 0.51 10.36 33.02
N GLU A 45 1.84 10.23 33.02
CA GLU A 45 2.73 10.60 31.91
C GLU A 45 2.64 12.09 31.53
N ARG A 46 2.38 12.96 32.52
CA ARG A 46 2.46 14.42 32.40
C ARG A 46 3.81 14.89 32.93
N LEU A 47 4.87 14.57 32.20
CA LEU A 47 6.25 14.62 32.69
C LEU A 47 6.69 16.03 33.12
N ALA A 48 6.41 17.06 32.31
CA ALA A 48 6.78 18.44 32.64
C ALA A 48 6.12 18.95 33.94
N ASP A 49 4.81 18.70 34.11
CA ASP A 49 4.08 19.08 35.32
C ASP A 49 4.54 18.26 36.53
N ALA A 50 4.78 16.95 36.34
CA ALA A 50 5.28 16.07 37.38
C ALA A 50 6.62 16.58 37.93
N ARG A 51 7.56 16.95 37.04
CA ARG A 51 8.88 17.49 37.41
C ARG A 51 8.75 18.69 38.33
N LYS A 52 7.97 19.69 37.93
CA LYS A 52 7.73 20.91 38.72
C LYS A 52 7.31 20.60 40.16
N HIS A 53 6.35 19.70 40.33
CA HIS A 53 5.82 19.35 41.64
C HIS A 53 6.79 18.47 42.46
N LEU A 54 7.50 17.54 41.81
CA LEU A 54 8.50 16.70 42.47
C LEU A 54 9.74 17.49 42.93
N GLU A 55 10.22 18.44 42.13
CA GLU A 55 11.32 19.34 42.51
C GLU A 55 10.92 20.26 43.67
N ALA A 56 9.71 20.81 43.64
CA ALA A 56 9.18 21.62 44.75
C ALA A 56 9.08 20.81 46.06
N ALA A 57 8.62 19.56 45.98
CA ALA A 57 8.59 18.66 47.13
C ALA A 57 9.98 18.32 47.65
N ALA A 58 10.95 18.05 46.76
CA ALA A 58 12.33 17.76 47.13
C ALA A 58 12.98 18.93 47.91
N VAL A 59 12.78 20.16 47.43
CA VAL A 59 13.26 21.38 48.11
C VAL A 59 12.62 21.53 49.49
N ALA A 60 11.31 21.27 49.61
CA ALA A 60 10.59 21.38 50.87
C ALA A 60 11.07 20.33 51.90
N PHE A 61 11.22 19.06 51.50
CA PHE A 61 11.73 18.01 52.41
C PHE A 61 13.18 18.26 52.84
N ALA A 62 14.02 18.81 51.96
CA ALA A 62 15.37 19.22 52.31
C ALA A 62 15.38 20.32 53.38
N ALA A 63 14.48 21.31 53.26
CA ALA A 63 14.33 22.39 54.25
C ALA A 63 13.86 21.85 55.62
N GLU A 64 13.02 20.82 55.62
CA GLU A 64 12.53 20.15 56.83
C GLU A 64 13.49 19.08 57.39
N ARG A 65 14.61 18.81 56.70
CA ARG A 65 15.58 17.74 57.03
C ARG A 65 14.96 16.33 57.05
N ASP A 66 13.90 16.09 56.28
CA ASP A 66 13.33 14.76 56.08
C ASP A 66 14.08 14.04 54.96
N THR A 67 15.19 13.39 55.34
CA THR A 67 16.09 12.72 54.39
C THR A 67 15.38 11.61 53.60
N LEU A 68 14.52 10.81 54.25
CA LEU A 68 13.86 9.68 53.59
C LEU A 68 12.83 10.18 52.56
N ALA A 69 12.06 11.22 52.88
CA ALA A 69 11.15 11.84 51.91
C ALA A 69 11.91 12.50 50.75
N GLY A 70 13.09 13.09 51.01
CA GLY A 70 14.01 13.58 49.99
C GLY A 70 14.45 12.47 49.02
N LEU A 71 14.87 11.31 49.54
CA LEU A 71 15.25 10.15 48.72
C LEU A 71 14.10 9.61 47.86
N ARG A 72 12.86 9.67 48.36
CA ARG A 72 11.65 9.31 47.58
C ARG A 72 11.40 10.27 46.42
N CYS A 73 11.64 11.56 46.62
CA CYS A 73 11.58 12.55 45.52
C CYS A 73 12.66 12.28 44.48
N GLU A 74 13.88 11.96 44.93
CA GLU A 74 14.98 11.58 44.04
C GLU A 74 14.62 10.33 43.20
N TYR A 75 14.02 9.30 43.82
CA TYR A 75 13.51 8.13 43.09
C TYR A 75 12.49 8.51 42.00
N ALA A 76 11.52 9.36 42.35
CA ALA A 76 10.49 9.81 41.41
C ALA A 76 11.07 10.65 40.26
N LEU A 77 12.06 11.49 40.53
CA LEU A 77 12.77 12.28 39.53
C LEU A 77 13.63 11.39 38.60
N LEU A 78 14.26 10.33 39.12
CA LEU A 78 14.96 9.35 38.28
C LEU A 78 13.99 8.56 37.38
N LEU A 79 12.82 8.15 37.90
CA LEU A 79 11.76 7.54 37.10
C LEU A 79 11.24 8.47 35.99
N LEU A 80 11.16 9.76 36.29
CA LEU A 80 10.79 10.79 35.34
C LEU A 80 11.85 10.91 34.24
N GLY A 81 13.14 11.01 34.59
CA GLY A 81 14.24 11.01 33.62
C GLY A 81 14.28 9.73 32.76
N PHE A 82 14.00 8.57 33.36
CA PHE A 82 13.82 7.32 32.62
C PHE A 82 12.68 7.40 31.59
N SER A 83 11.57 8.02 31.97
CA SER A 83 10.39 8.21 31.10
C SER A 83 10.61 9.27 30.02
N GLU A 84 11.58 10.17 30.17
CA GLU A 84 11.97 11.17 29.19
C GLU A 84 12.99 10.64 28.17
N SER A 85 14.10 10.05 28.62
CA SER A 85 15.21 9.68 27.71
C SER A 85 15.65 8.22 27.79
N ALA A 86 15.36 7.53 28.91
CA ALA A 86 15.82 6.16 29.19
C ALA A 86 17.34 5.97 29.00
N GLN A 87 18.17 6.96 29.32
CA GLN A 87 19.63 6.92 29.12
C GLN A 87 20.35 5.99 30.13
N LEU A 88 21.39 5.30 29.67
CA LEU A 88 22.25 4.39 30.47
C LEU A 88 22.89 5.09 31.69
N GLU A 89 23.15 6.39 31.61
CA GLU A 89 23.74 7.21 32.67
C GLU A 89 22.87 7.29 33.93
N LEU A 90 21.58 6.95 33.84
CA LEU A 90 20.69 6.89 35.00
C LEU A 90 20.89 5.61 35.82
N VAL A 91 21.52 4.55 35.27
CA VAL A 91 21.73 3.27 35.98
C VAL A 91 22.56 3.46 37.25
N PRO A 92 23.75 4.11 37.21
CA PRO A 92 24.50 4.40 38.43
C PRO A 92 23.71 5.22 39.45
N ALA A 93 22.89 6.17 39.01
CA ALA A 93 22.08 7.00 39.90
C ALA A 93 21.02 6.17 40.64
N PHE A 94 20.33 5.25 39.96
CA PHE A 94 19.40 4.32 40.62
C PHE A 94 20.10 3.40 41.62
N LEU A 95 21.31 2.90 41.30
CA LEU A 95 22.07 2.03 42.20
C LEU A 95 22.57 2.78 43.44
N ALA A 96 23.13 3.99 43.26
CA ALA A 96 23.58 4.83 44.37
C ALA A 96 22.42 5.26 45.28
N LEU A 97 21.25 5.55 44.69
CA LEU A 97 20.03 5.82 45.44
C LEU A 97 19.60 4.58 46.27
N ALA A 98 19.71 3.38 45.71
CA ALA A 98 19.37 2.15 46.43
C ALA A 98 20.25 1.94 47.68
N GLU A 99 21.56 2.19 47.57
CA GLU A 99 22.49 2.12 48.71
C GLU A 99 22.12 3.12 49.82
N ARG A 100 21.80 4.37 49.43
CA ARG A 100 21.37 5.41 50.38
C ARG A 100 20.04 5.06 51.05
N LEU A 101 19.09 4.47 50.33
CA LEU A 101 17.81 4.00 50.87
C LEU A 101 18.00 2.86 51.88
N GLU A 102 18.96 1.94 51.64
CA GLU A 102 19.31 0.89 52.62
C GLU A 102 19.92 1.46 53.89
N GLN A 103 20.83 2.43 53.78
CA GLN A 103 21.42 3.13 54.93
C GLN A 103 20.36 3.81 55.81
N HIS A 104 19.20 4.16 55.23
CA HIS A 104 18.07 4.77 55.93
C HIS A 104 16.94 3.76 56.24
N ALA A 105 17.26 2.47 56.32
CA ALA A 105 16.33 1.40 56.69
C ALA A 105 15.06 1.30 55.80
N ALA A 106 15.18 1.63 54.51
CA ALA A 106 14.12 1.50 53.51
C ALA A 106 14.43 0.41 52.44
N PRO A 107 14.65 -0.86 52.84
CA PRO A 107 15.10 -1.92 51.93
C PRO A 107 14.11 -2.23 50.80
N GLY A 108 12.81 -2.04 51.02
CA GLY A 108 11.79 -2.22 49.98
C GLY A 108 11.81 -1.14 48.89
N GLU A 109 12.22 0.08 49.22
CA GLU A 109 12.40 1.17 48.25
C GLU A 109 13.74 1.02 47.52
N ALA A 110 14.79 0.59 48.22
CA ALA A 110 16.06 0.22 47.62
C ALA A 110 15.92 -0.93 46.59
N PHE A 111 15.11 -1.94 46.92
CA PHE A 111 14.75 -3.01 45.98
C PHE A 111 14.14 -2.44 44.69
N GLN A 112 13.19 -1.50 44.82
CA GLN A 112 12.54 -0.87 43.65
C GLN A 112 13.52 -0.06 42.81
N ALA A 113 14.46 0.65 43.43
CA ALA A 113 15.50 1.38 42.71
C ALA A 113 16.41 0.44 41.90
N ARG A 114 16.87 -0.68 42.48
CA ARG A 114 17.65 -1.71 41.75
C ARG A 114 16.84 -2.39 40.65
N LEU A 115 15.56 -2.65 40.90
CA LEU A 115 14.66 -3.21 39.87
C LEU A 115 14.54 -2.29 38.65
N GLN A 116 14.45 -0.97 38.86
CA GLN A 116 14.41 0.00 37.75
C GLN A 116 15.75 0.10 37.02
N ALA A 117 16.88 0.03 37.75
CA ALA A 117 18.20 -0.06 37.13
C ALA A 117 18.31 -1.27 36.18
N ALA A 118 17.78 -2.43 36.60
CA ALA A 118 17.74 -3.62 35.75
C ALA A 118 16.87 -3.44 34.50
N LEU A 119 15.65 -2.90 34.63
CA LEU A 119 14.78 -2.62 33.49
C LEU A 119 15.41 -1.64 32.50
N LEU A 120 16.08 -0.60 32.99
CA LEU A 120 16.79 0.36 32.16
C LEU A 120 17.95 -0.30 31.40
N LEU A 121 18.75 -1.13 32.06
CA LEU A 121 19.81 -1.92 31.40
C LEU A 121 19.24 -2.79 30.27
N ASP A 122 18.13 -3.48 30.52
CA ASP A 122 17.46 -4.31 29.53
C ASP A 122 17.01 -3.50 28.30
N THR A 123 16.35 -2.34 28.51
CA THR A 123 15.92 -1.46 27.40
C THR A 123 17.07 -0.91 26.56
N GLN A 124 18.28 -0.92 27.11
CA GLN A 124 19.51 -0.47 26.47
C GLN A 124 20.37 -1.65 25.96
N GLY A 125 19.76 -2.83 25.80
CA GLY A 125 20.40 -4.02 25.23
C GLY A 125 21.36 -4.76 26.17
N ASN A 126 21.40 -4.40 27.46
CA ASN A 126 22.29 -5.00 28.46
C ASN A 126 21.59 -6.07 29.31
N ALA A 127 20.88 -7.00 28.66
CA ALA A 127 20.04 -8.01 29.33
C ALA A 127 20.81 -8.92 30.31
N SER A 128 22.08 -9.25 30.04
CA SER A 128 22.91 -10.04 30.96
C SER A 128 23.20 -9.31 32.27
N LYS A 129 23.49 -8.00 32.22
CA LYS A 129 23.69 -7.17 33.41
C LYS A 129 22.38 -6.97 34.16
N ALA A 130 21.28 -6.80 33.43
CA ALA A 130 19.95 -6.73 34.02
C ALA A 130 19.61 -8.02 34.79
N GLU A 131 19.85 -9.20 34.21
CA GLU A 131 19.62 -10.48 34.89
C GLU A 131 20.46 -10.63 36.15
N ALA A 132 21.74 -10.22 36.12
CA ALA A 132 22.59 -10.28 37.30
C ALA A 132 22.01 -9.48 38.48
N ILE A 133 21.47 -8.29 38.22
CA ILE A 133 20.77 -7.49 39.24
C ILE A 133 19.49 -8.19 39.69
N LEU A 134 18.67 -8.70 38.77
CA LEU A 134 17.41 -9.36 39.11
C LEU A 134 17.60 -10.64 39.94
N ALA A 135 18.62 -11.43 39.64
CA ALA A 135 18.98 -12.62 40.39
C ALA A 135 19.46 -12.27 41.82
N ALA A 136 20.26 -11.20 41.96
CA ALA A 136 20.71 -10.71 43.27
C ALA A 136 19.54 -10.23 44.16
N LEU A 137 18.44 -9.80 43.56
CA LEU A 137 17.23 -9.38 44.28
C LEU A 137 16.35 -10.56 44.75
N GLU A 138 16.50 -11.74 44.16
CA GLU A 138 15.62 -12.89 44.40
C GLU A 138 15.48 -13.31 45.88
N PRO A 139 16.56 -13.37 46.70
CA PRO A 139 16.45 -13.75 48.11
C PRO A 139 15.59 -12.79 48.95
N ALA A 140 15.43 -11.54 48.51
CA ALA A 140 14.66 -10.51 49.22
C ALA A 140 13.18 -10.42 48.80
N LEU A 141 12.69 -11.31 47.93
CA LEU A 141 11.32 -11.21 47.40
C LEU A 141 10.23 -11.38 48.46
N GLU A 142 10.50 -12.15 49.51
CA GLU A 142 9.53 -12.39 50.59
C GLU A 142 9.30 -11.17 51.46
N SER A 143 10.31 -10.29 51.59
CA SER A 143 10.26 -9.09 52.43
C SER A 143 9.68 -7.86 51.74
N VAL A 144 9.39 -7.92 50.43
CA VAL A 144 8.79 -6.81 49.67
C VAL A 144 7.29 -6.98 49.40
N PRO A 145 6.55 -5.87 49.20
CA PRO A 145 5.11 -5.92 48.93
C PRO A 145 4.75 -6.76 47.68
N PRO A 146 3.55 -7.38 47.62
CA PRO A 146 3.12 -8.19 46.48
C PRO A 146 3.21 -7.49 45.11
N LEU A 147 2.95 -6.19 45.07
CA LEU A 147 3.07 -5.40 43.84
C LEU A 147 4.51 -5.34 43.33
N VAL A 148 5.49 -5.18 44.23
CA VAL A 148 6.92 -5.13 43.89
C VAL A 148 7.39 -6.51 43.42
N ARG A 149 6.93 -7.58 44.08
CA ARG A 149 7.20 -8.97 43.66
C ARG A 149 6.67 -9.25 42.25
N ALA A 150 5.47 -8.77 41.93
CA ALA A 150 4.90 -8.89 40.59
C ALA A 150 5.70 -8.08 39.54
N ARG A 151 6.19 -6.89 39.89
CA ARG A 151 7.07 -6.07 39.02
C ARG A 151 8.43 -6.72 38.78
N TRP A 152 9.00 -7.39 39.78
CA TRP A 152 10.20 -8.22 39.61
C TRP A 152 9.95 -9.39 38.65
N CYS A 153 8.82 -10.09 38.82
CA CYS A 153 8.42 -11.18 37.91
C CYS A 153 8.24 -10.67 36.47
N TYR A 154 7.62 -9.50 36.29
CA TYR A 154 7.54 -8.81 34.99
C TYR A 154 8.92 -8.50 34.41
N ALA A 155 9.84 -7.93 35.22
CA ALA A 155 11.18 -7.58 34.74
C ALA A 155 12.00 -8.79 34.33
N ARG A 156 11.94 -9.90 35.09
CA ARG A 156 12.56 -11.16 34.68
C ARG A 156 11.95 -11.71 33.40
N GLY A 157 10.63 -11.61 33.24
CA GLY A 157 9.97 -11.99 32.00
C GLY A 157 10.42 -11.16 30.79
N ALA A 158 10.59 -9.85 30.96
CA ALA A 158 11.12 -8.97 29.92
C ALA A 158 12.57 -9.33 29.55
N VAL A 159 13.45 -9.48 30.55
CA VAL A 159 14.87 -9.86 30.35
C VAL A 159 15.02 -11.24 29.72
N ALA A 160 14.17 -12.21 30.10
CA ALA A 160 14.12 -13.52 29.46
C ALA A 160 13.80 -13.38 27.96
N GLY A 161 12.83 -12.52 27.62
CA GLY A 161 12.48 -12.22 26.23
C GLY A 161 13.63 -11.58 25.44
N SER A 162 14.33 -10.60 26.04
CA SER A 162 15.52 -9.97 25.44
C SER A 162 16.69 -10.94 25.23
N ARG A 163 16.71 -12.05 25.98
CA ARG A 163 17.68 -13.15 25.84
C ARG A 163 17.18 -14.30 24.96
N SER A 164 16.05 -14.11 24.28
CA SER A 164 15.39 -15.11 23.43
C SER A 164 14.87 -16.36 24.15
N ASP A 165 14.74 -16.33 25.49
CA ASP A 165 14.04 -17.39 26.24
C ASP A 165 12.53 -17.10 26.26
N PHE A 166 11.89 -17.24 25.10
CA PHE A 166 10.48 -16.91 24.91
C PHE A 166 9.52 -17.74 25.78
N PRO A 167 9.74 -19.05 26.02
CA PRO A 167 8.90 -19.82 26.94
C PRO A 167 8.94 -19.30 28.37
N ALA A 168 10.14 -19.01 28.91
CA ALA A 168 10.27 -18.46 30.25
C ALA A 168 9.68 -17.04 30.32
N ALA A 169 9.93 -16.21 29.30
CA ALA A 169 9.38 -14.87 29.19
C ALA A 169 7.85 -14.88 29.26
N GLU A 170 7.20 -15.73 28.47
CA GLU A 170 5.75 -15.84 28.44
C GLU A 170 5.18 -16.34 29.77
N ALA A 171 5.81 -17.35 30.39
CA ALA A 171 5.38 -17.88 31.68
C ALA A 171 5.44 -16.83 32.80
N LEU A 172 6.56 -16.11 32.90
CA LEU A 172 6.79 -15.05 33.89
C LEU A 172 5.87 -13.86 33.66
N LEU A 173 5.74 -13.38 32.41
CA LEU A 173 4.86 -12.25 32.09
C LEU A 173 3.38 -12.59 32.32
N ALA A 174 2.94 -13.81 32.01
CA ALA A 174 1.58 -14.27 32.31
C ALA A 174 1.33 -14.38 33.83
N GLN A 175 2.33 -14.84 34.59
CA GLN A 175 2.25 -14.85 36.06
C GLN A 175 2.13 -13.43 36.64
N ALA A 176 3.01 -12.51 36.23
CA ALA A 176 2.97 -11.12 36.66
C ALA A 176 1.62 -10.46 36.33
N GLN A 177 1.10 -10.71 35.13
CA GLN A 177 -0.20 -10.20 34.71
C GLN A 177 -1.35 -10.68 35.61
N ARG A 178 -1.42 -11.99 35.93
CA ARG A 178 -2.44 -12.52 36.84
C ARG A 178 -2.39 -11.84 38.22
N GLN A 179 -1.19 -11.53 38.70
CA GLN A 179 -1.00 -10.80 39.95
C GLN A 179 -1.48 -9.35 39.82
N PHE A 180 -1.14 -8.64 38.74
CA PHE A 180 -1.61 -7.27 38.51
C PHE A 180 -3.14 -7.16 38.41
N VAL A 181 -3.80 -8.13 37.77
CA VAL A 181 -5.27 -8.20 37.73
C VAL A 181 -5.86 -8.32 39.13
N ARG A 182 -5.34 -9.22 39.97
CA ARG A 182 -5.80 -9.39 41.37
C ARG A 182 -5.63 -8.10 42.19
N MET A 183 -4.54 -7.38 41.97
CA MET A 183 -4.24 -6.12 42.68
C MET A 183 -4.93 -4.88 42.08
N ARG A 184 -5.62 -5.05 40.95
CA ARG A 184 -6.22 -3.97 40.14
C ARG A 184 -5.19 -2.93 39.67
N ALA A 185 -3.95 -3.36 39.40
CA ALA A 185 -2.88 -2.51 38.89
C ALA A 185 -2.98 -2.38 37.36
N ALA A 186 -3.93 -1.57 36.90
CA ALA A 186 -4.30 -1.50 35.48
C ALA A 186 -3.15 -1.01 34.58
N VAL A 187 -2.31 -0.08 35.06
CA VAL A 187 -1.14 0.42 34.31
C VAL A 187 -0.16 -0.73 34.05
N ASP A 188 0.20 -1.49 35.08
CA ASP A 188 1.14 -2.61 34.98
C ASP A 188 0.54 -3.80 34.20
N GLN A 189 -0.78 -4.01 34.27
CA GLN A 189 -1.48 -4.96 33.40
C GLN A 189 -1.32 -4.60 31.92
N GLY A 190 -1.44 -3.33 31.56
CA GLY A 190 -1.20 -2.85 30.20
C GLY A 190 0.24 -3.07 29.75
N LYS A 191 1.23 -2.78 30.61
CA LYS A 191 2.65 -3.05 30.34
C LYS A 191 2.92 -4.54 30.10
N CYS A 192 2.31 -5.42 30.90
CA CYS A 192 2.37 -6.87 30.69
C CYS A 192 1.83 -7.28 29.31
N TRP A 193 0.66 -6.77 28.92
CA TRP A 193 0.12 -7.08 27.58
C TRP A 193 1.05 -6.62 26.47
N PHE A 194 1.59 -5.40 26.58
CA PHE A 194 2.55 -4.87 25.62
C PHE A 194 3.81 -5.76 25.52
N GLN A 195 4.42 -6.14 26.64
CA GLN A 195 5.61 -6.99 26.60
C GLN A 195 5.32 -8.39 26.06
N ARG A 196 4.18 -8.98 26.43
CA ARG A 196 3.74 -10.26 25.86
C ARG A 196 3.48 -10.16 24.36
N ALA A 197 3.01 -9.01 23.87
CA ALA A 197 2.85 -8.75 22.44
C ALA A 197 4.21 -8.70 21.74
N TRP A 198 5.18 -7.99 22.34
CA TRP A 198 6.53 -7.93 21.82
C TRP A 198 7.20 -9.30 21.79
N VAL A 199 7.13 -10.09 22.87
CA VAL A 199 7.65 -11.47 22.93
C VAL A 199 7.00 -12.36 21.86
N ALA A 200 5.67 -12.30 21.72
CA ALA A 200 4.96 -13.04 20.68
C ALA A 200 5.43 -12.63 19.28
N LEU A 201 5.69 -11.35 19.04
CA LEU A 201 6.20 -10.86 17.76
C LEU A 201 7.64 -11.36 17.50
N GLN A 202 8.52 -11.35 18.49
CA GLN A 202 9.88 -11.89 18.35
C GLN A 202 9.88 -13.40 18.07
N HIS A 203 8.86 -14.12 18.56
CA HIS A 203 8.66 -15.55 18.31
C HIS A 203 7.73 -15.82 17.11
N GLU A 204 7.57 -14.85 16.20
CA GLU A 204 6.79 -14.95 14.95
C GLU A 204 5.31 -15.33 15.10
N GLN A 205 4.73 -15.14 16.29
CA GLN A 205 3.32 -15.40 16.58
C GLN A 205 2.47 -14.14 16.30
N VAL A 206 2.39 -13.74 15.04
CA VAL A 206 1.79 -12.48 14.58
C VAL A 206 0.36 -12.26 15.09
N ASN A 207 -0.53 -13.26 14.98
CA ASN A 207 -1.92 -13.12 15.42
C ASN A 207 -2.02 -12.89 16.93
N ILE A 208 -1.24 -13.64 17.70
CA ILE A 208 -1.16 -13.53 19.15
C ILE A 208 -0.59 -12.16 19.54
N ALA A 209 0.45 -11.68 18.84
CA ALA A 209 1.03 -10.37 19.05
C ALA A 209 0.01 -9.26 18.81
N ARG A 210 -0.75 -9.32 17.70
CA ARG A 210 -1.79 -8.35 17.35
C ARG A 210 -2.85 -8.25 18.45
N ASP A 211 -3.39 -9.38 18.89
CA ASP A 211 -4.43 -9.41 19.93
C ASP A 211 -3.91 -8.80 21.24
N ARG A 212 -2.68 -9.13 21.63
CA ARG A 212 -2.04 -8.60 22.84
C ARG A 212 -1.74 -7.10 22.76
N TYR A 213 -1.31 -6.60 21.60
CA TYR A 213 -1.16 -5.16 21.39
C TYR A 213 -2.51 -4.44 21.53
N HIS A 214 -3.60 -4.96 20.97
CA HIS A 214 -4.93 -4.38 21.15
C HIS A 214 -5.38 -4.37 22.62
N GLN A 215 -5.10 -5.43 23.39
CA GLN A 215 -5.40 -5.45 24.82
C GLN A 215 -4.61 -4.38 25.59
N ALA A 216 -3.33 -4.17 25.25
CA ALA A 216 -2.52 -3.10 25.82
C ALA A 216 -3.08 -1.71 25.46
N GLU A 217 -3.37 -1.49 24.18
CA GLU A 217 -3.92 -0.25 23.63
C GLU A 217 -5.24 0.14 24.30
N GLN A 218 -6.18 -0.80 24.47
CA GLN A 218 -7.46 -0.55 25.15
C GLN A 218 -7.25 -0.01 26.58
N ILE A 219 -6.30 -0.58 27.31
CA ILE A 219 -5.97 -0.13 28.67
C ILE A 219 -5.33 1.26 28.63
N PHE A 220 -4.34 1.47 27.77
CA PHE A 220 -3.62 2.74 27.69
C PHE A 220 -4.51 3.89 27.20
N ASN A 221 -5.45 3.63 26.28
CA ASN A 221 -6.45 4.60 25.84
C ASN A 221 -7.41 4.96 26.99
N ARG A 222 -7.96 3.95 27.68
CA ARG A 222 -8.88 4.18 28.81
C ARG A 222 -8.24 4.97 29.96
N LEU A 223 -6.94 4.77 30.20
CA LEU A 223 -6.20 5.45 31.27
C LEU A 223 -5.55 6.77 30.81
N ASP A 224 -5.63 7.10 29.52
CA ASP A 224 -5.01 8.28 28.90
C ASP A 224 -3.49 8.38 29.16
N LEU A 225 -2.78 7.34 28.74
CA LEU A 225 -1.33 7.17 28.88
C LEU A 225 -0.61 7.39 27.53
N PRO A 226 -0.25 8.64 27.16
CA PRO A 226 0.27 8.98 25.84
C PRO A 226 1.59 8.29 25.48
N LEU A 227 2.55 8.17 26.40
CA LEU A 227 3.84 7.53 26.14
C LEU A 227 3.65 6.03 25.86
N ARG A 228 2.80 5.36 26.63
CA ARG A 228 2.51 3.92 26.42
C ARG A 228 1.73 3.67 25.14
N ARG A 229 0.82 4.56 24.76
CA ARG A 229 0.15 4.53 23.45
C ARG A 229 1.16 4.66 22.31
N ALA A 230 2.14 5.56 22.43
CA ALA A 230 3.20 5.72 21.43
C ALA A 230 4.04 4.45 21.24
N PHE A 231 4.45 3.80 22.33
CA PHE A 231 5.15 2.50 22.26
C PHE A 231 4.29 1.41 21.62
N CYS A 232 3.00 1.35 21.96
CA CYS A 232 2.06 0.39 21.38
C CYS A 232 1.93 0.60 19.86
N ASN A 233 1.76 1.85 19.42
CA ASN A 233 1.70 2.21 18.00
C ASN A 233 2.98 1.82 17.26
N ARG A 234 4.17 2.07 17.84
CA ARG A 234 5.44 1.64 17.23
C ARG A 234 5.53 0.11 17.08
N GLY A 235 5.12 -0.64 18.11
CA GLY A 235 5.10 -2.10 18.08
C GLY A 235 4.13 -2.67 17.04
N MET A 236 2.94 -2.07 16.92
CA MET A 236 1.96 -2.42 15.88
C MET A 236 2.44 -2.05 14.48
N GLY A 237 3.13 -0.91 14.31
CA GLY A 237 3.73 -0.52 13.03
C GLY A 237 4.70 -1.57 12.50
N LEU A 238 5.57 -2.09 13.37
CA LEU A 238 6.48 -3.20 13.03
C LEU A 238 5.71 -4.48 12.66
N LEU A 239 4.67 -4.82 13.40
CA LEU A 239 3.83 -6.00 13.13
C LEU A 239 3.15 -5.88 11.76
N TYR A 240 2.55 -4.73 11.45
CA TYR A 240 1.88 -4.50 10.17
C TYR A 240 2.85 -4.50 8.99
N THR A 241 4.08 -4.00 9.19
CA THR A 241 5.15 -4.08 8.20
C THR A 241 5.48 -5.55 7.86
N ARG A 242 5.61 -6.42 8.87
CA ARG A 242 5.91 -7.85 8.69
C ARG A 242 4.86 -8.59 7.87
N ILE A 243 3.58 -8.27 8.06
CA ILE A 243 2.47 -8.91 7.31
C ILE A 243 2.15 -8.23 5.97
N GLY A 244 2.93 -7.21 5.57
CA GLY A 244 2.72 -6.45 4.34
C GLY A 244 1.42 -5.64 4.32
N ALA A 245 0.98 -5.16 5.48
CA ALA A 245 -0.08 -4.17 5.63
C ALA A 245 0.55 -2.78 5.75
N TYR A 246 1.15 -2.31 4.64
CA TYR A 246 2.07 -1.17 4.65
C TYR A 246 1.41 0.15 5.02
N ASP A 247 0.17 0.42 4.60
CA ASP A 247 -0.48 1.69 4.99
C ASP A 247 -0.91 1.67 6.46
N GLU A 248 -1.40 0.54 6.98
CA GLU A 248 -1.68 0.38 8.41
C GLU A 248 -0.40 0.56 9.24
N ALA A 249 0.72 0.01 8.74
CA ALA A 249 2.03 0.22 9.34
C ALA A 249 2.42 1.69 9.35
N LEU A 250 2.24 2.39 8.21
CA LEU A 250 2.53 3.81 8.05
C LEU A 250 1.72 4.66 9.04
N GLN A 251 0.41 4.43 9.13
CA GLN A 251 -0.49 5.14 10.05
C GLN A 251 -0.04 4.97 11.51
N ARG A 252 0.25 3.74 11.93
CA ARG A 252 0.70 3.45 13.30
C ARG A 252 2.06 4.09 13.58
N GLN A 253 2.96 4.06 12.60
CA GLN A 253 4.31 4.57 12.77
C GLN A 253 4.35 6.10 12.82
N LEU A 254 3.51 6.80 12.04
CA LEU A 254 3.33 8.26 12.11
C LEU A 254 2.72 8.69 13.45
N ALA A 255 1.70 7.98 13.94
CA ALA A 255 1.10 8.26 15.25
C ALA A 255 2.12 8.13 16.39
N ALA A 256 3.02 7.13 16.30
CA ALA A 256 4.13 6.99 17.23
C ALA A 256 5.17 8.10 17.07
N LEU A 257 5.55 8.46 15.83
CA LEU A 257 6.51 9.52 15.53
C LEU A 257 6.05 10.86 16.12
N SER A 258 4.80 11.27 15.85
CA SER A 258 4.21 12.50 16.39
C SER A 258 4.24 12.54 17.91
N ALA A 259 3.83 11.44 18.56
CA ALA A 259 3.81 11.35 20.02
C ALA A 259 5.21 11.40 20.64
N PHE A 260 6.19 10.69 20.08
CA PHE A 260 7.57 10.73 20.59
C PHE A 260 8.25 12.08 20.35
N THR A 261 7.95 12.74 19.23
CA THR A 261 8.43 14.10 18.95
C THR A 261 7.90 15.08 19.99
N ALA A 262 6.59 15.05 20.27
CA ALA A 262 5.95 15.89 21.29
C ALA A 262 6.49 15.64 22.72
N LEU A 263 6.95 14.42 22.98
CA LEU A 263 7.57 14.03 24.25
C LEU A 263 9.09 14.26 24.28
N ALA A 264 9.67 14.86 23.23
CA ALA A 264 11.12 15.07 23.08
C ALA A 264 11.96 13.78 23.21
N ARG A 265 11.42 12.64 22.79
CA ARG A 265 12.10 11.34 22.83
C ARG A 265 12.91 11.11 21.56
N THR A 266 14.10 11.69 21.48
CA THR A 266 14.95 11.70 20.26
C THR A 266 15.27 10.31 19.73
N VAL A 267 15.67 9.36 20.61
CA VAL A 267 15.97 7.98 20.19
C VAL A 267 14.73 7.29 19.61
N ASP A 268 13.58 7.38 20.29
CA ASP A 268 12.36 6.74 19.81
C ASP A 268 11.83 7.37 18.51
N THR A 269 12.02 8.68 18.36
CA THR A 269 11.76 9.41 17.10
C THR A 269 12.64 8.86 15.97
N GLY A 270 13.94 8.65 16.22
CA GLY A 270 14.86 8.01 15.28
C GLY A 270 14.46 6.57 14.92
N ILE A 271 14.01 5.77 15.89
CA ILE A 271 13.50 4.42 15.64
C ILE A 271 12.24 4.46 14.77
N CYS A 272 11.36 5.45 15.00
CA CYS A 272 10.19 5.66 14.15
C CYS A 272 10.59 5.98 12.70
N GLN A 273 11.56 6.88 12.50
CA GLN A 273 12.09 7.18 11.17
C GLN A 273 12.70 5.94 10.50
N LEU A 274 13.51 5.16 11.21
CA LEU A 274 14.04 3.90 10.69
C LEU A 274 12.95 2.92 10.26
N ASN A 275 11.88 2.77 11.06
CA ASN A 275 10.77 1.89 10.72
C ASN A 275 9.97 2.39 9.51
N LEU A 276 9.76 3.71 9.38
CA LEU A 276 9.17 4.31 8.18
C LEU A 276 10.02 3.99 6.94
N GLY A 277 11.34 4.13 7.06
CA GLY A 277 12.26 3.75 5.99
C GLY A 277 12.11 2.27 5.58
N ASN A 278 11.93 1.36 6.53
CA ASN A 278 11.70 -0.06 6.23
C ASN A 278 10.37 -0.30 5.48
N ILE A 279 9.30 0.41 5.84
CA ILE A 279 8.01 0.32 5.13
C ILE A 279 8.21 0.69 3.66
N TYR A 280 8.88 1.81 3.39
CA TYR A 280 9.17 2.27 2.03
C TYR A 280 10.14 1.36 1.29
N LEU A 281 11.14 0.78 1.97
CA LEU A 281 12.06 -0.19 1.38
C LEU A 281 11.32 -1.40 0.82
N TYR A 282 10.42 -2.01 1.61
CA TYR A 282 9.62 -3.16 1.17
C TYR A 282 8.55 -2.79 0.13
N ALA A 283 8.07 -1.55 0.12
CA ALA A 283 7.18 -1.02 -0.91
C ALA A 283 7.90 -0.70 -2.24
N GLY A 284 9.25 -0.73 -2.27
CA GLY A 284 10.06 -0.42 -3.44
C GLY A 284 10.39 1.06 -3.63
N TRP A 285 10.10 1.91 -2.64
CA TRP A 285 10.37 3.36 -2.71
C TRP A 285 11.69 3.68 -2.02
N TRP A 286 12.78 3.25 -2.65
CA TRP A 286 14.12 3.28 -2.04
C TRP A 286 14.64 4.70 -1.75
N ASP A 287 14.23 5.70 -2.54
CA ASP A 287 14.60 7.10 -2.31
C ASP A 287 14.01 7.64 -1.00
N LEU A 288 12.73 7.36 -0.76
CA LEU A 288 12.05 7.70 0.49
C LEU A 288 12.61 6.91 1.66
N ALA A 289 12.91 5.62 1.45
CA ALA A 289 13.58 4.81 2.46
C ALA A 289 14.91 5.44 2.88
N GLN A 290 15.72 5.88 1.91
CA GLN A 290 17.00 6.55 2.16
C GLN A 290 16.84 7.90 2.88
N ALA A 291 15.76 8.65 2.62
CA ALA A 291 15.47 9.91 3.32
C ALA A 291 15.23 9.66 4.81
N HIS A 292 14.36 8.71 5.10
CA HIS A 292 14.03 8.29 6.46
C HIS A 292 15.24 7.72 7.21
N TYR A 293 16.07 6.90 6.57
CA TYR A 293 17.30 6.39 7.19
C TYR A 293 18.32 7.51 7.47
N THR A 294 18.42 8.49 6.57
CA THR A 294 19.31 9.65 6.76
C THR A 294 18.87 10.48 7.96
N ARG A 295 17.56 10.73 8.09
CA ARG A 295 17.00 11.41 9.26
C ARG A 295 17.18 10.61 10.56
N ALA A 296 16.98 9.29 10.51
CA ALA A 296 17.20 8.42 11.66
C ALA A 296 18.66 8.47 12.16
N LEU A 297 19.63 8.44 11.25
CA LEU A 297 21.06 8.54 11.59
C LEU A 297 21.38 9.83 12.34
N GLU A 298 20.93 10.98 11.85
CA GLU A 298 21.14 12.27 12.51
C GLU A 298 20.53 12.29 13.93
N LEU A 299 19.32 11.75 14.10
CA LEU A 299 18.66 11.66 15.40
C LEU A 299 19.44 10.75 16.37
N PHE A 300 19.99 9.64 15.87
CA PHE A 300 20.81 8.76 16.69
C PHE A 300 22.17 9.37 17.04
N ASP A 301 22.79 10.12 16.13
CA ASP A 301 24.02 10.87 16.39
C ASP A 301 23.79 11.94 17.47
N ARG A 302 22.72 12.73 17.36
CA ARG A 302 22.32 13.73 18.38
C ARG A 302 22.07 13.10 19.73
N ALA A 303 21.51 11.89 19.75
CA ALA A 303 21.22 11.17 20.99
C ALA A 303 22.40 10.34 21.52
N GLY A 304 23.54 10.30 20.82
CA GLY A 304 24.69 9.44 21.17
C GLY A 304 24.38 7.95 21.10
N SER A 305 23.39 7.53 20.32
CA SER A 305 22.89 6.14 20.29
C SER A 305 23.59 5.30 19.22
N VAL A 306 24.80 4.83 19.54
CA VAL A 306 25.67 4.10 18.59
C VAL A 306 24.99 2.85 18.02
N GLY A 307 24.40 1.99 18.86
CA GLY A 307 23.79 0.74 18.38
C GLY A 307 22.63 0.95 17.40
N TRP A 308 21.80 1.96 17.61
CA TRP A 308 20.73 2.30 16.68
C TRP A 308 21.24 3.00 15.41
N ARG A 309 22.27 3.85 15.53
CA ARG A 309 22.97 4.45 14.40
C ARG A 309 23.48 3.38 13.43
N ILE A 310 24.16 2.36 13.95
CA ILE A 310 24.74 1.27 13.14
C ILE A 310 23.65 0.46 12.41
N LYS A 311 22.50 0.22 13.05
CA LYS A 311 21.33 -0.41 12.40
C LYS A 311 20.77 0.45 11.26
N ALA A 312 20.63 1.76 11.47
CA ALA A 312 20.18 2.69 10.43
C ALA A 312 21.15 2.74 9.25
N GLN A 313 22.45 2.69 9.53
CA GLN A 313 23.51 2.70 8.54
C GLN A 313 23.47 1.47 7.63
N ARG A 314 23.31 0.27 8.20
CA ARG A 314 23.11 -0.96 7.44
C ARG A 314 21.89 -0.86 6.51
N ASN A 315 20.76 -0.37 7.02
CA ASN A 315 19.55 -0.21 6.24
C ASN A 315 19.70 0.79 5.08
N ARG A 316 20.42 1.89 5.31
CA ARG A 316 20.76 2.83 4.25
C ARG A 316 21.65 2.21 3.19
N ALA A 317 22.62 1.37 3.59
CA ALA A 317 23.46 0.63 2.64
C ALA A 317 22.62 -0.31 1.77
N LEU A 318 21.64 -1.01 2.36
CA LEU A 318 20.70 -1.85 1.61
C LEU A 318 19.88 -1.04 0.59
N ALA A 319 19.37 0.14 0.97
CA ALA A 319 18.68 1.03 0.03
C ALA A 319 19.60 1.45 -1.14
N TYR A 320 20.86 1.80 -0.85
CA TYR A 320 21.85 2.11 -1.90
C TYR A 320 22.15 0.92 -2.81
N THR A 321 22.25 -0.30 -2.27
CA THR A 321 22.41 -1.53 -3.07
C THR A 321 21.25 -1.68 -4.06
N ARG A 322 19.99 -1.52 -3.58
CA ARG A 322 18.80 -1.62 -4.45
C ARG A 322 18.74 -0.54 -5.54
N GLN A 323 19.30 0.63 -5.27
CA GLN A 323 19.43 1.72 -6.25
C GLN A 323 20.64 1.57 -7.20
N GLY A 324 21.43 0.50 -7.11
CA GLY A 324 22.66 0.33 -7.88
C GLY A 324 23.82 1.23 -7.43
N GLN A 325 23.68 1.96 -6.32
CA GLN A 325 24.69 2.88 -5.79
C GLN A 325 25.76 2.16 -4.96
N HIS A 326 26.41 1.16 -5.55
CA HIS A 326 27.30 0.21 -4.86
C HIS A 326 28.47 0.89 -4.14
N ALA A 327 29.03 1.95 -4.73
CA ALA A 327 30.15 2.72 -4.16
C ALA A 327 29.78 3.43 -2.84
N LYS A 328 28.51 3.75 -2.62
CA LYS A 328 28.02 4.33 -1.35
C LYS A 328 27.68 3.25 -0.32
N ALA A 329 27.24 2.07 -0.75
CA ALA A 329 26.83 0.98 0.13
C ALA A 329 28.01 0.26 0.81
N GLU A 330 29.05 -0.07 0.04
CA GLU A 330 30.19 -0.88 0.51
C GLU A 330 30.90 -0.33 1.76
N PRO A 331 31.33 0.96 1.81
CA PRO A 331 32.02 1.47 3.00
C PRO A 331 31.13 1.45 4.24
N LEU A 332 29.83 1.68 4.08
CA LEU A 332 28.88 1.64 5.20
C LEU A 332 28.77 0.25 5.80
N LEU A 333 28.77 -0.80 4.97
CA LEU A 333 28.71 -2.20 5.44
C LEU A 333 30.01 -2.63 6.13
N HIS A 334 31.17 -2.18 5.64
CA HIS A 334 32.44 -2.47 6.28
C HIS A 334 32.53 -1.88 7.70
N GLU A 335 32.09 -0.63 7.88
CA GLU A 335 32.04 -0.01 9.21
C GLU A 335 31.10 -0.76 10.16
N VAL A 336 29.93 -1.22 9.67
CA VAL A 336 29.00 -2.05 10.46
C VAL A 336 29.65 -3.38 10.87
N ILE A 337 30.36 -4.04 9.96
CA ILE A 337 31.08 -5.30 10.21
C ILE A 337 32.19 -5.10 11.25
N ASP A 338 32.96 -4.02 11.14
CA ASP A 338 34.05 -3.74 12.08
C ASP A 338 33.51 -3.45 13.48
N HIS A 339 32.39 -2.72 13.59
CA HIS A 339 31.70 -2.50 14.85
C HIS A 339 31.17 -3.80 15.45
N ALA A 340 30.46 -4.62 14.65
CA ALA A 340 29.96 -5.91 15.10
C ALA A 340 31.10 -6.86 15.54
N ARG A 341 32.28 -6.78 14.90
CA ARG A 341 33.46 -7.55 15.30
C ARG A 341 34.02 -7.06 16.65
N HIS A 342 34.11 -5.75 16.85
CA HIS A 342 34.58 -5.14 18.09
C HIS A 342 33.70 -5.51 19.28
N ASP A 343 32.38 -5.43 19.10
CA ASP A 343 31.40 -5.70 20.16
C ASP A 343 31.04 -7.18 20.32
N HIS A 344 31.60 -8.04 19.46
CA HIS A 344 31.25 -9.46 19.36
C HIS A 344 29.74 -9.71 19.15
N ASP A 345 29.04 -8.78 18.48
CA ASP A 345 27.61 -8.87 18.18
C ASP A 345 27.39 -9.79 16.97
N ARG A 346 27.05 -11.05 17.26
CA ARG A 346 26.76 -12.07 16.25
C ARG A 346 25.54 -11.74 15.39
N GLY A 347 24.53 -11.08 15.96
CA GLY A 347 23.30 -10.73 15.25
C GLY A 347 23.56 -9.65 14.22
N LEU A 348 24.19 -8.56 14.65
CA LEU A 348 24.57 -7.48 13.76
C LEU A 348 25.56 -7.93 12.69
N MET A 349 26.52 -8.80 13.04
CA MET A 349 27.45 -9.40 12.08
C MET A 349 26.70 -10.20 11.01
N ALA A 350 25.73 -11.03 11.40
CA ALA A 350 24.92 -11.81 10.47
C ALA A 350 24.14 -10.91 9.51
N GLU A 351 23.48 -9.86 10.03
CA GLU A 351 22.74 -8.89 9.23
C GLU A 351 23.64 -8.15 8.24
N ALA A 352 24.83 -7.71 8.66
CA ALA A 352 25.77 -7.01 7.81
C ALA A 352 26.35 -7.91 6.70
N LEU A 353 26.62 -9.18 7.02
CA LEU A 353 27.07 -10.18 6.06
C LEU A 353 25.99 -10.51 5.02
N THR A 354 24.71 -10.57 5.42
CA THR A 354 23.59 -10.71 4.47
C THR A 354 23.55 -9.54 3.50
N SER A 355 23.57 -8.29 3.99
CA SER A 355 23.54 -7.11 3.12
C SER A 355 24.79 -7.00 2.23
N LEU A 356 25.96 -7.44 2.72
CA LEU A 356 27.17 -7.51 1.90
C LEU A 356 27.07 -8.60 0.83
N ALA A 357 26.45 -9.74 1.13
CA ALA A 357 26.21 -10.79 0.15
C ALA A 357 25.29 -10.31 -0.98
N GLU A 358 24.22 -9.59 -0.66
CA GLU A 358 23.34 -8.96 -1.65
C GLU A 358 24.10 -7.95 -2.51
N LEU A 359 24.93 -7.08 -1.91
CA LEU A 359 25.76 -6.14 -2.66
C LEU A 359 26.75 -6.84 -3.61
N LEU A 360 27.36 -7.93 -3.17
CA LEU A 360 28.29 -8.72 -3.98
C LEU A 360 27.57 -9.43 -5.13
N ALA A 361 26.34 -9.90 -4.90
CA ALA A 361 25.48 -10.49 -5.93
C ALA A 361 25.16 -9.49 -7.05
N GLU A 362 24.72 -8.27 -6.69
CA GLU A 362 24.44 -7.19 -7.66
C GLU A 362 25.69 -6.76 -8.46
N ARG A 363 26.89 -6.99 -7.93
CA ARG A 363 28.17 -6.75 -8.63
C ARG A 363 28.64 -7.94 -9.47
N GLY A 364 27.92 -9.05 -9.47
CA GLY A 364 28.30 -10.28 -10.17
C GLY A 364 29.42 -11.09 -9.49
N VAL A 365 29.73 -10.83 -8.20
CA VAL A 365 30.79 -11.54 -7.44
C VAL A 365 30.19 -12.71 -6.65
N TYR A 366 29.67 -13.69 -7.39
CA TYR A 366 28.75 -14.70 -6.84
C TYR A 366 29.36 -15.64 -5.82
N GLU A 367 30.57 -16.16 -6.03
CA GLU A 367 31.25 -17.05 -5.08
C GLU A 367 31.46 -16.39 -3.70
N ALA A 368 31.84 -15.10 -3.72
CA ALA A 368 31.98 -14.33 -2.50
C ALA A 368 30.62 -14.12 -1.83
N ALA A 369 29.58 -13.79 -2.61
CA ALA A 369 28.21 -13.61 -2.10
C ALA A 369 27.67 -14.88 -1.43
N ILE A 370 27.79 -16.04 -2.09
CA ILE A 370 27.38 -17.36 -1.54
C ILE A 370 28.10 -17.63 -0.22
N THR A 371 29.42 -17.39 -0.17
CA THR A 371 30.21 -17.54 1.06
C THR A 371 29.71 -16.64 2.18
N ARG A 372 29.34 -15.38 1.88
CA ARG A 372 28.81 -14.44 2.87
C ARG A 372 27.42 -14.83 3.38
N PHE A 373 26.53 -15.28 2.50
CA PHE A 373 25.23 -15.82 2.91
C PHE A 373 25.38 -17.03 3.83
N GLU A 374 26.31 -17.94 3.52
CA GLU A 374 26.54 -19.11 4.37
C GLU A 374 27.08 -18.72 5.76
N GLN A 375 28.03 -17.78 5.82
CA GLN A 375 28.54 -17.23 7.08
C GLN A 375 27.43 -16.59 7.91
N ALA A 376 26.58 -15.77 7.28
CA ALA A 376 25.43 -15.13 7.93
C ALA A 376 24.45 -16.19 8.47
N ARG A 377 24.11 -17.20 7.67
CA ARG A 377 23.17 -18.27 8.06
C ARG A 377 23.67 -19.06 9.27
N ARG A 378 24.97 -19.38 9.34
CA ARG A 378 25.57 -20.05 10.51
C ARG A 378 25.46 -19.19 11.79
N LEU A 379 25.63 -17.88 11.66
CA LEU A 379 25.47 -16.96 12.79
C LEU A 379 24.01 -16.87 13.23
N TYR A 380 23.06 -16.75 12.30
CA TYR A 380 21.63 -16.76 12.62
C TYR A 380 21.16 -18.06 13.27
N LEU A 381 21.72 -19.21 12.87
CA LEU A 381 21.46 -20.49 13.53
C LEU A 381 21.98 -20.50 14.96
N ALA A 382 23.16 -19.93 15.20
CA ALA A 382 23.76 -19.87 16.53
C ALA A 382 23.03 -18.94 17.52
N ILE A 383 22.17 -18.04 17.03
CA ILE A 383 21.36 -17.11 17.84
C ILE A 383 19.85 -17.37 17.74
N ASP A 384 19.45 -18.48 17.12
CA ASP A 384 18.05 -18.87 16.92
C ASP A 384 17.17 -17.78 16.27
N ALA A 385 17.67 -17.19 15.18
CA ALA A 385 16.97 -16.15 14.42
C ALA A 385 16.40 -16.69 13.10
N PRO A 386 15.19 -17.30 13.09
CA PRO A 386 14.67 -18.05 11.94
C PRO A 386 14.48 -17.20 10.68
N LEU A 387 14.05 -15.94 10.82
CA LEU A 387 13.89 -15.06 9.64
C LEU A 387 15.22 -14.75 8.96
N GLY A 388 16.27 -14.50 9.73
CA GLY A 388 17.61 -14.30 9.18
C GLY A 388 18.16 -15.56 8.51
N GLN A 389 17.88 -16.74 9.09
CA GLN A 389 18.22 -18.03 8.46
C GLN A 389 17.54 -18.20 7.11
N ALA A 390 16.24 -17.87 7.02
CA ALA A 390 15.47 -17.99 5.81
C ALA A 390 15.91 -16.99 4.73
N ASP A 391 16.16 -15.73 5.11
CA ASP A 391 16.58 -14.68 4.18
C ASP A 391 17.96 -14.97 3.56
N SER A 392 18.92 -15.36 4.40
CA SER A 392 20.25 -15.77 3.93
C SER A 392 20.23 -17.06 3.09
N ALA A 393 19.39 -18.05 3.45
CA ALA A 393 19.21 -19.26 2.64
C ALA A 393 18.58 -18.94 1.28
N MET A 394 17.56 -18.09 1.24
CA MET A 394 16.88 -17.66 0.01
C MET A 394 17.83 -16.89 -0.90
N GLY A 395 18.60 -15.94 -0.37
CA GLY A 395 19.60 -15.20 -1.15
C GLY A 395 20.66 -16.13 -1.77
N GLN A 396 21.15 -17.10 -0.99
CA GLN A 396 22.05 -18.14 -1.48
C GLN A 396 21.39 -19.03 -2.55
N ALA A 397 20.14 -19.43 -2.35
CA ALA A 397 19.40 -20.32 -3.25
C ALA A 397 19.20 -19.70 -4.63
N TRP A 398 18.85 -18.41 -4.70
CA TRP A 398 18.71 -17.70 -5.98
C TRP A 398 20.03 -17.70 -6.77
N LEU A 399 21.16 -17.40 -6.12
CA LEU A 399 22.47 -17.45 -6.76
C LEU A 399 22.84 -18.85 -7.25
N MET A 400 22.59 -19.87 -6.43
CA MET A 400 22.83 -21.27 -6.81
C MET A 400 21.98 -21.69 -8.01
N LEU A 401 20.72 -21.26 -8.04
CA LEU A 401 19.80 -21.56 -9.14
C LEU A 401 20.27 -20.95 -10.46
N GLU A 402 20.70 -19.68 -10.46
CA GLU A 402 21.26 -18.99 -11.62
C GLU A 402 22.52 -19.68 -12.17
N HIS A 403 23.29 -20.33 -11.30
CA HIS A 403 24.52 -21.05 -11.65
C HIS A 403 24.32 -22.56 -11.88
N GLY A 404 23.06 -23.02 -11.98
CA GLY A 404 22.73 -24.40 -12.32
C GLY A 404 22.82 -25.41 -11.17
N GLN A 405 23.08 -24.98 -9.94
CA GLN A 405 23.08 -25.82 -8.72
C GLN A 405 21.65 -26.01 -8.20
N ARG A 406 20.83 -26.71 -9.00
CA ARG A 406 19.36 -26.77 -8.82
C ARG A 406 18.94 -27.51 -7.55
N ALA A 407 19.61 -28.62 -7.22
CA ALA A 407 19.24 -29.44 -6.07
C ALA A 407 19.55 -28.73 -4.74
N GLU A 408 20.71 -28.07 -4.68
CA GLU A 408 21.12 -27.25 -3.54
C GLU A 408 20.19 -26.04 -3.36
N ALA A 409 19.83 -25.37 -4.45
CA ALA A 409 18.86 -24.26 -4.42
C ALA A 409 17.48 -24.72 -3.91
N GLU A 410 16.94 -25.83 -4.44
CA GLU A 410 15.65 -26.37 -4.00
C GLU A 410 15.65 -26.75 -2.52
N ALA A 411 16.75 -27.35 -2.02
CA ALA A 411 16.90 -27.67 -0.60
C ALA A 411 16.90 -26.41 0.28
N LEU A 412 17.58 -25.35 -0.14
CA LEU A 412 17.63 -24.07 0.59
C LEU A 412 16.28 -23.34 0.56
N PHE A 413 15.57 -23.32 -0.57
CA PHE A 413 14.22 -22.78 -0.64
C PHE A 413 13.25 -23.59 0.23
N GLY A 414 13.33 -24.92 0.19
CA GLY A 414 12.52 -25.80 1.03
C GLY A 414 12.77 -25.59 2.53
N PHE A 415 14.02 -25.32 2.92
CA PHE A 415 14.36 -24.92 4.28
C PHE A 415 13.77 -23.55 4.66
N ALA A 416 13.83 -22.56 3.76
CA ALA A 416 13.36 -21.21 4.03
C ALA A 416 11.82 -21.11 4.08
N ALA A 417 11.10 -21.89 3.27
CA ALA A 417 9.65 -21.80 3.08
C ALA A 417 8.82 -21.78 4.37
N PRO A 418 8.95 -22.76 5.30
CA PRO A 418 8.16 -22.77 6.54
C PRO A 418 8.50 -21.60 7.48
N LEU A 419 9.72 -21.05 7.40
CA LEU A 419 10.17 -19.96 8.28
C LEU A 419 9.57 -18.60 7.87
N VAL A 420 9.12 -18.46 6.62
CA VAL A 420 8.59 -17.20 6.07
C VAL A 420 7.10 -17.27 5.75
N GLU A 421 6.38 -18.32 6.12
CA GLU A 421 4.97 -18.52 5.75
C GLU A 421 4.08 -17.31 6.10
N HIS A 422 4.34 -16.69 7.26
CA HIS A 422 3.64 -15.51 7.77
C HIS A 422 4.26 -14.16 7.36
N HIS A 423 5.25 -14.18 6.47
CA HIS A 423 6.00 -13.01 5.97
C HIS A 423 5.81 -12.89 4.46
N PRO A 424 4.71 -12.28 3.99
CA PRO A 424 4.30 -12.34 2.59
C PRO A 424 5.39 -11.95 1.60
N TYR A 425 6.18 -10.90 1.92
CA TYR A 425 7.26 -10.41 1.06
C TYR A 425 8.34 -11.47 0.79
N ASN A 426 8.79 -12.21 1.80
CA ASN A 426 9.75 -13.29 1.61
C ASN A 426 9.08 -14.59 1.16
N HIS A 427 7.84 -14.82 1.57
CA HIS A 427 7.08 -16.01 1.20
C HIS A 427 6.90 -16.11 -0.32
N TRP A 428 6.45 -15.05 -1.00
CA TRP A 428 6.26 -15.13 -2.46
C TRP A 428 7.58 -15.38 -3.20
N ARG A 429 8.70 -14.81 -2.71
CA ARG A 429 10.04 -15.00 -3.28
C ARG A 429 10.52 -16.45 -3.15
N VAL A 430 10.30 -17.08 -2.00
CA VAL A 430 10.63 -18.51 -1.80
C VAL A 430 9.76 -19.40 -2.67
N GLN A 431 8.45 -19.12 -2.76
CA GLN A 431 7.53 -19.88 -3.61
C GLN A 431 7.90 -19.74 -5.08
N HIS A 432 8.29 -18.54 -5.53
CA HIS A 432 8.83 -18.34 -6.88
C HIS A 432 10.10 -19.16 -7.13
N GLY A 433 11.04 -19.18 -6.17
CA GLY A 433 12.24 -20.02 -6.25
C GLY A 433 11.93 -21.52 -6.36
N LEU A 434 11.02 -22.04 -5.53
CA LEU A 434 10.54 -23.43 -5.61
C LEU A 434 9.86 -23.74 -6.95
N ALA A 435 9.06 -22.80 -7.47
CA ALA A 435 8.43 -22.94 -8.78
C ALA A 435 9.49 -23.08 -9.89
N ARG A 436 10.54 -22.27 -9.86
CA ARG A 436 11.65 -22.35 -10.82
C ARG A 436 12.44 -23.63 -10.71
N CYS A 437 12.73 -24.12 -9.51
CA CYS A 437 13.37 -25.42 -9.33
C CYS A 437 12.53 -26.56 -9.94
N ALA A 438 11.22 -26.58 -9.67
CA ALA A 438 10.30 -27.58 -10.23
C ALA A 438 10.20 -27.50 -11.76
N GLU A 439 10.11 -26.29 -12.32
CA GLU A 439 10.08 -26.07 -13.77
C GLU A 439 11.36 -26.59 -14.44
N LEU A 440 12.54 -26.26 -13.88
CA LEU A 440 13.83 -26.71 -14.40
C LEU A 440 14.08 -28.22 -14.23
N ARG A 441 13.33 -28.88 -13.34
CA ARG A 441 13.31 -30.35 -13.18
C ARG A 441 12.34 -31.02 -14.17
N GLY A 442 11.54 -30.25 -14.91
CA GLY A 442 10.54 -30.77 -15.83
C GLY A 442 9.23 -31.20 -15.16
N ASP A 443 8.88 -30.60 -14.02
CA ASP A 443 7.64 -30.85 -13.27
C ASP A 443 6.74 -29.60 -13.26
N PRO A 444 6.07 -29.31 -14.39
CA PRO A 444 5.24 -28.12 -14.50
C PRO A 444 4.03 -28.15 -13.56
N ALA A 445 3.52 -29.33 -13.17
CA ALA A 445 2.38 -29.42 -12.26
C ALA A 445 2.72 -28.83 -10.89
N THR A 446 3.86 -29.24 -10.32
CA THR A 446 4.36 -28.68 -9.06
C THR A 446 4.76 -27.21 -9.22
N ALA A 447 5.40 -26.85 -10.34
CA ALA A 447 5.78 -25.46 -10.61
C ALA A 447 4.57 -24.51 -10.59
N LEU A 448 3.47 -24.88 -11.28
CA LEU A 448 2.26 -24.06 -11.37
C LEU A 448 1.58 -23.86 -10.00
N VAL A 449 1.64 -24.84 -9.10
CA VAL A 449 1.13 -24.70 -7.71
C VAL A 449 1.91 -23.61 -6.96
N HIS A 450 3.24 -23.65 -7.05
CA HIS A 450 4.10 -22.66 -6.41
C HIS A 450 3.95 -21.27 -7.05
N TYR A 451 3.88 -21.19 -8.39
CA TYR A 451 3.59 -19.93 -9.09
C TYR A 451 2.25 -19.32 -8.69
N ARG A 452 1.19 -20.14 -8.55
CA ARG A 452 -0.13 -19.67 -8.08
C ARG A 452 -0.04 -19.11 -6.67
N THR A 453 0.67 -19.80 -5.79
CA THR A 453 0.87 -19.34 -4.41
C THR A 453 1.61 -17.99 -4.39
N ALA A 454 2.74 -17.90 -5.09
CA ALA A 454 3.51 -16.66 -5.19
C ALA A 454 2.70 -15.50 -5.79
N SER A 455 2.03 -15.73 -6.92
CA SER A 455 1.23 -14.72 -7.62
C SER A 455 0.05 -14.23 -6.77
N THR A 456 -0.60 -15.13 -6.02
CA THR A 456 -1.69 -14.78 -5.10
C THR A 456 -1.20 -13.91 -3.95
N ILE A 457 0.00 -14.17 -3.43
CA ILE A 457 0.59 -13.36 -2.36
C ILE A 457 0.93 -11.96 -2.89
N VAL A 458 1.58 -11.85 -4.06
CA VAL A 458 1.90 -10.55 -4.68
C VAL A 458 0.63 -9.76 -4.99
N ALA A 459 -0.37 -10.41 -5.59
CA ALA A 459 -1.68 -9.81 -5.80
C ALA A 459 -2.30 -9.30 -4.48
N GLY A 460 -2.26 -10.12 -3.42
CA GLY A 460 -2.76 -9.73 -2.10
C GLY A 460 -2.01 -8.55 -1.46
N LEU A 461 -0.71 -8.40 -1.71
CA LEU A 461 0.07 -7.25 -1.25
C LEU A 461 -0.29 -6.00 -2.05
N ARG A 462 -0.35 -6.11 -3.39
CA ARG A 462 -0.74 -5.00 -4.30
C ARG A 462 -2.14 -4.48 -4.00
N GLY A 463 -3.12 -5.36 -3.82
CA GLY A 463 -4.50 -4.99 -3.51
C GLY A 463 -4.71 -4.34 -2.14
N ARG A 464 -3.71 -4.32 -1.25
CA ARG A 464 -3.76 -3.61 0.04
C ARG A 464 -3.19 -2.19 -0.02
N LEU A 465 -2.46 -1.84 -1.08
CA LEU A 465 -1.82 -0.55 -1.23
C LEU A 465 -2.82 0.50 -1.73
N ALA A 466 -2.80 1.68 -1.13
CA ALA A 466 -3.71 2.78 -1.45
C ALA A 466 -3.45 3.44 -2.82
N HIS A 467 -2.24 3.33 -3.36
CA HIS A 467 -1.77 4.15 -4.47
C HIS A 467 -1.26 3.29 -5.64
N GLU A 468 -1.66 3.62 -6.87
CA GLU A 468 -1.31 2.85 -8.08
C GLU A 468 0.20 2.76 -8.26
N ALA A 469 0.93 3.85 -8.03
CA ALA A 469 2.39 3.83 -8.10
C ALA A 469 3.04 2.86 -7.09
N ALA A 470 2.46 2.68 -5.89
CA ALA A 470 2.97 1.71 -4.92
C ALA A 470 2.68 0.26 -5.37
N SER A 471 1.49 0.03 -5.94
CA SER A 471 1.12 -1.27 -6.53
C SER A 471 2.05 -1.61 -7.70
N SER A 472 2.33 -0.65 -8.57
CA SER A 472 3.22 -0.82 -9.73
C SER A 472 4.67 -1.10 -9.31
N THR A 473 5.21 -0.43 -8.29
CA THR A 473 6.57 -0.73 -7.82
C THR A 473 6.69 -2.13 -7.24
N LEU A 474 5.64 -2.65 -6.59
CA LEU A 474 5.62 -4.03 -6.13
C LEU A 474 5.45 -5.03 -7.30
N PHE A 475 4.68 -4.67 -8.33
CA PHE A 475 4.58 -5.45 -9.56
C PHE A 475 5.93 -5.58 -10.27
N GLU A 476 6.68 -4.48 -10.39
CA GLU A 476 8.01 -4.47 -10.99
C GLU A 476 9.00 -5.35 -10.22
N GLN A 477 8.95 -5.33 -8.88
CA GLN A 477 9.77 -6.24 -8.05
C GLN A 477 9.46 -7.72 -8.32
N ALA A 478 8.24 -8.05 -8.76
CA ALA A 478 7.80 -9.39 -9.10
C ALA A 478 7.79 -9.67 -10.61
N ALA A 479 8.44 -8.84 -11.44
CA ALA A 479 8.38 -8.97 -12.90
C ALA A 479 8.83 -10.35 -13.41
N HIS A 480 9.90 -10.92 -12.84
CA HIS A 480 10.35 -12.26 -13.19
C HIS A 480 9.33 -13.33 -12.83
N LEU A 481 8.71 -13.25 -11.64
CA LEU A 481 7.62 -14.16 -11.25
C LEU A 481 6.49 -14.12 -12.29
N HIS A 482 6.09 -12.91 -12.69
CA HIS A 482 5.00 -12.71 -13.62
C HIS A 482 5.28 -13.33 -14.99
N ALA A 483 6.45 -13.08 -15.56
CA ALA A 483 6.88 -13.68 -16.82
C ALA A 483 7.01 -15.21 -16.71
N ASP A 484 7.67 -15.69 -15.65
CA ASP A 484 7.91 -17.12 -15.44
C ASP A 484 6.62 -17.93 -15.30
N SER A 485 5.63 -17.42 -14.55
CA SER A 485 4.35 -18.10 -14.37
C SER A 485 3.58 -18.24 -15.69
N LEU A 486 3.59 -17.20 -16.54
CA LEU A 486 2.90 -17.21 -17.82
C LEU A 486 3.61 -18.17 -18.79
N ARG A 487 4.95 -18.08 -18.86
CA ARG A 487 5.75 -18.96 -19.71
C ARG A 487 5.59 -20.43 -19.33
N CYS A 488 5.61 -20.75 -18.03
CA CYS A 488 5.42 -22.12 -17.54
C CYS A 488 4.03 -22.67 -17.94
N ALA A 489 2.96 -21.93 -17.63
CA ALA A 489 1.59 -22.34 -17.96
C ALA A 489 1.37 -22.52 -19.47
N ALA A 490 1.88 -21.58 -20.26
CA ALA A 490 1.81 -21.61 -21.72
C ALA A 490 2.57 -22.81 -22.30
N SER A 491 3.72 -23.17 -21.73
CA SER A 491 4.56 -24.28 -22.21
C SER A 491 4.01 -25.65 -21.79
N ALA A 492 3.36 -25.71 -20.62
CA ALA A 492 2.65 -26.89 -20.14
C ALA A 492 1.28 -27.11 -20.82
N GLY A 493 0.78 -26.14 -21.59
CA GLY A 493 -0.53 -26.20 -22.23
C GLY A 493 -1.72 -26.05 -21.26
N VAL A 494 -1.47 -25.59 -20.03
CA VAL A 494 -2.51 -25.40 -19.00
C VAL A 494 -3.09 -24.00 -19.12
N LEU A 495 -3.95 -23.80 -20.12
CA LEU A 495 -4.43 -22.47 -20.51
C LEU A 495 -5.37 -21.81 -19.47
N ALA A 496 -6.02 -22.61 -18.61
CA ALA A 496 -6.83 -22.07 -17.51
C ALA A 496 -5.94 -21.34 -16.47
N ASP A 497 -4.80 -21.95 -16.11
CA ASP A 497 -3.81 -21.36 -15.21
C ASP A 497 -3.16 -20.13 -15.85
N LEU A 498 -2.89 -20.18 -17.17
CA LEU A 498 -2.37 -19.03 -17.91
C LEU A 498 -3.29 -17.80 -17.78
N LEU A 499 -4.61 -17.99 -17.95
CA LEU A 499 -5.60 -16.93 -17.77
C LEU A 499 -5.68 -16.45 -16.32
N GLU A 500 -5.64 -17.38 -15.36
CA GLU A 500 -5.64 -17.06 -13.93
C GLU A 500 -4.44 -16.18 -13.56
N PHE A 501 -3.24 -16.51 -14.04
CA PHE A 501 -2.03 -15.70 -13.83
C PHE A 501 -2.16 -14.33 -14.49
N GLY A 502 -2.66 -14.26 -15.73
CA GLY A 502 -2.90 -12.98 -16.40
C GLY A 502 -3.84 -12.08 -15.61
N GLU A 503 -4.92 -12.64 -15.06
CA GLU A 503 -5.87 -11.89 -14.23
C GLU A 503 -5.30 -11.48 -12.87
N LEU A 504 -4.47 -12.32 -12.23
CA LEU A 504 -3.77 -11.96 -10.97
C LEU A 504 -2.73 -10.84 -11.17
N GLN A 505 -2.19 -10.70 -12.38
CA GLN A 505 -1.22 -9.68 -12.74
C GLN A 505 -1.87 -8.33 -13.05
N ARG A 506 -3.12 -8.33 -13.54
CA ARG A 506 -3.86 -7.11 -13.87
C ARG A 506 -4.27 -6.34 -12.61
N ALA A 507 -4.49 -5.05 -12.81
CA ALA A 507 -4.82 -4.06 -11.80
C ALA A 507 -5.78 -4.54 -10.70
N LEU A 508 -5.27 -4.59 -9.47
CA LEU A 508 -6.02 -4.89 -8.24
C LEU A 508 -6.39 -3.62 -7.47
N VAL A 509 -5.79 -2.47 -7.81
CA VAL A 509 -6.13 -1.18 -7.19
C VAL A 509 -7.57 -0.78 -7.55
N LEU A 510 -8.04 -1.11 -8.76
CA LEU A 510 -9.45 -0.95 -9.14
C LEU A 510 -10.40 -1.83 -8.32
N GLN A 511 -9.99 -3.06 -7.95
CA GLN A 511 -10.81 -3.91 -7.07
C GLN A 511 -10.97 -3.27 -5.68
N GLY A 512 -9.94 -2.57 -5.19
CA GLY A 512 -10.02 -1.74 -3.98
C GLY A 512 -10.88 -0.49 -4.17
N ALA A 513 -10.75 0.21 -5.29
CA ALA A 513 -11.53 1.42 -5.62
C ALA A 513 -13.03 1.11 -5.83
N LEU A 514 -13.37 -0.04 -6.42
CA LEU A 514 -14.74 -0.58 -6.53
C LEU A 514 -15.48 -0.71 -5.19
N THR A 515 -14.77 -0.58 -4.07
CA THR A 515 -15.26 -0.80 -2.72
C THR A 515 -15.12 0.44 -1.82
N SER A 516 -14.67 1.59 -2.36
CA SER A 516 -14.27 2.74 -1.56
C SER A 516 -14.50 4.10 -2.28
N HIS A 517 -15.03 5.11 -1.57
CA HIS A 517 -15.52 6.40 -2.08
C HIS A 517 -14.70 7.63 -1.62
N PRO A 518 -13.73 8.17 -2.39
CA PRO A 518 -13.02 9.39 -2.00
C PRO A 518 -13.91 10.66 -1.84
N LEU A 519 -13.62 11.53 -0.87
CA LEU A 519 -14.36 12.78 -0.58
C LEU A 519 -13.65 14.10 -0.99
N GLU A 520 -12.41 14.08 -1.49
CA GLU A 520 -11.65 15.29 -1.88
C GLU A 520 -10.93 15.17 -3.25
N SER A 521 -10.59 16.32 -3.86
CA SER A 521 -9.93 16.44 -5.17
C SER A 521 -8.53 15.76 -5.20
N PRO A 522 -8.32 14.69 -6.00
CA PRO A 522 -7.09 13.91 -6.15
C PRO A 522 -5.93 14.60 -6.89
N ALA A 523 -6.17 15.59 -7.75
CA ALA A 523 -5.06 16.23 -8.48
C ALA A 523 -4.22 17.17 -7.64
N THR A 524 -4.84 17.85 -6.68
CA THR A 524 -4.11 18.60 -5.66
C THR A 524 -3.26 17.66 -4.82
N HIS A 525 -3.75 16.45 -4.52
CA HIS A 525 -3.02 15.43 -3.77
C HIS A 525 -1.79 14.90 -4.51
N ARG A 526 -1.94 14.50 -5.78
CA ARG A 526 -0.80 13.93 -6.53
C ARG A 526 0.26 14.97 -6.90
N ALA A 527 -0.15 16.16 -7.32
CA ALA A 527 0.79 17.26 -7.56
C ALA A 527 1.55 17.66 -6.28
N GLU A 528 0.88 17.58 -5.13
CA GLU A 528 1.52 17.79 -3.84
C GLU A 528 2.48 16.65 -3.49
N LEU A 529 2.12 15.37 -3.72
CA LEU A 529 3.03 14.23 -3.53
C LEU A 529 4.28 14.35 -4.40
N ASP A 530 4.15 14.70 -5.68
CA ASP A 530 5.29 14.88 -6.59
C ASP A 530 6.17 16.08 -6.16
N LEU A 531 5.55 17.18 -5.74
CA LEU A 531 6.25 18.34 -5.19
C LEU A 531 7.02 17.96 -3.92
N LEU A 532 6.37 17.25 -3.00
CA LEU A 532 6.98 16.78 -1.75
C LEU A 532 8.13 15.81 -2.05
N GLN A 533 7.97 14.90 -3.00
CA GLN A 533 9.03 13.98 -3.40
C GLN A 533 10.22 14.72 -4.01
N ALA A 534 9.99 15.73 -4.85
CA ALA A 534 11.07 16.58 -5.37
C ALA A 534 11.75 17.41 -4.28
N GLN A 535 10.99 17.89 -3.29
CA GLN A 535 11.53 18.60 -2.11
C GLN A 535 12.39 17.66 -1.25
N ILE A 536 11.93 16.44 -0.99
CA ILE A 536 12.67 15.43 -0.24
C ILE A 536 13.98 15.10 -0.96
N ALA A 537 13.94 14.84 -2.28
CA ALA A 537 15.13 14.56 -3.06
C ALA A 537 16.16 15.71 -3.01
N ALA A 538 15.70 16.96 -3.15
CA ALA A 538 16.57 18.13 -3.06
C ALA A 538 17.24 18.27 -1.68
N LEU A 539 16.53 17.94 -0.60
CA LEU A 539 17.08 17.94 0.76
C LEU A 539 18.05 16.77 1.01
N GLN A 540 17.91 15.65 0.27
CA GLN A 540 18.82 14.50 0.35
C GLN A 540 20.14 14.73 -0.38
N ASP A 541 20.12 15.40 -1.53
CA ASP A 541 21.33 15.66 -2.33
C ASP A 541 22.34 16.57 -1.59
N SER A 542 21.87 17.39 -0.66
CA SER A 542 22.73 18.17 0.26
C SER A 542 23.44 17.32 1.33
N GLY A 543 23.15 16.02 1.43
CA GLY A 543 23.66 15.14 2.49
C GLY A 543 22.77 15.13 3.74
N PRO A 544 23.30 14.68 4.90
CA PRO A 544 22.60 14.81 6.18
C PRO A 544 22.23 16.28 6.44
N PRO A 545 21.09 16.58 7.09
CA PRO A 545 20.70 17.96 7.37
C PRO A 545 21.82 18.71 8.10
N ALA A 546 22.24 19.85 7.55
CA ALA A 546 23.37 20.62 8.06
C ALA A 546 23.00 21.42 9.33
N ASP A 547 21.73 21.75 9.50
CA ASP A 547 21.18 22.48 10.63
C ASP A 547 19.74 22.03 10.99
N ASP A 548 19.24 22.51 12.13
CA ASP A 548 17.89 22.19 12.61
C ASP A 548 16.78 22.68 11.65
N SER A 549 17.05 23.70 10.82
CA SER A 549 16.06 24.20 9.85
C SER A 549 15.88 23.23 8.69
N GLN A 550 16.97 22.68 8.15
CA GLN A 550 16.92 21.65 7.11
C GLN A 550 16.32 20.35 7.65
N ALA A 551 16.64 20.00 8.89
CA ALA A 551 16.08 18.83 9.57
C ALA A 551 14.55 18.95 9.70
N GLN A 552 14.06 20.11 10.13
CA GLN A 552 12.62 20.38 10.24
C GLN A 552 11.95 20.37 8.87
N ALA A 553 12.56 20.97 7.85
CA ALA A 553 12.02 20.96 6.49
C ALA A 553 11.88 19.54 5.94
N LEU A 554 12.86 18.66 6.21
CA LEU A 554 12.81 17.26 5.82
C LEU A 554 11.73 16.50 6.60
N ASP A 555 11.63 16.68 7.92
CA ASP A 555 10.58 16.06 8.73
C ASP A 555 9.18 16.48 8.26
N ASP A 556 8.97 17.76 7.99
CA ASP A 556 7.69 18.30 7.50
C ASP A 556 7.35 17.72 6.12
N ALA A 557 8.33 17.63 5.21
CA ALA A 557 8.12 17.07 3.88
C ALA A 557 7.78 15.57 3.95
N LEU A 558 8.51 14.79 4.75
CA LEU A 558 8.28 13.35 4.94
C LEU A 558 6.93 13.08 5.60
N ALA A 559 6.58 13.83 6.66
CA ALA A 559 5.30 13.70 7.35
C ALA A 559 4.13 14.02 6.42
N ARG A 560 4.20 15.15 5.70
CA ARG A 560 3.17 15.54 4.73
C ARG A 560 3.03 14.53 3.60
N TYR A 561 4.14 13.99 3.10
CA TYR A 561 4.11 12.97 2.06
C TYR A 561 3.37 11.72 2.53
N ALA A 562 3.72 11.23 3.73
CA ALA A 562 3.08 10.06 4.32
C ALA A 562 1.60 10.29 4.67
N GLU A 563 1.24 11.45 5.22
CA GLU A 563 -0.14 11.84 5.47
C GLU A 563 -0.98 11.90 4.19
N ARG A 564 -0.41 12.46 3.11
CA ARG A 564 -1.09 12.55 1.81
C ARG A 564 -1.33 11.18 1.18
N LEU A 565 -0.40 10.24 1.35
CA LEU A 565 -0.59 8.85 0.94
C LEU A 565 -1.73 8.17 1.71
N LEU A 566 -1.80 8.35 3.03
CA LEU A 566 -2.85 7.77 3.86
C LEU A 566 -4.21 8.42 3.63
N TYR A 567 -4.24 9.73 3.40
CA TYR A 567 -5.47 10.49 3.16
C TYR A 567 -6.20 9.99 1.91
N ALA A 568 -5.46 9.63 0.85
CA ALA A 568 -6.03 9.01 -0.34
C ALA A 568 -6.87 7.75 0.00
N ARG A 569 -6.46 6.97 1.02
CA ARG A 569 -7.17 5.76 1.49
C ARG A 569 -8.32 6.06 2.45
N ALA A 570 -8.12 6.96 3.42
CA ALA A 570 -9.14 7.29 4.42
C ALA A 570 -10.35 7.97 3.78
N SER A 571 -10.10 8.80 2.77
CA SER A 571 -11.14 9.39 1.94
C SER A 571 -11.97 8.30 1.29
N ALA A 572 -11.38 7.17 0.90
CA ALA A 572 -12.06 6.09 0.21
C ALA A 572 -12.89 5.17 1.15
N ARG A 573 -12.58 5.02 2.44
CA ARG A 573 -13.37 4.13 3.32
C ARG A 573 -14.48 4.89 4.07
N PRO A 574 -15.78 4.53 3.94
CA PRO A 574 -16.78 5.01 4.89
C PRO A 574 -16.48 4.44 6.29
N ALA A 575 -16.55 5.30 7.31
CA ALA A 575 -16.19 5.02 8.71
C ALA A 575 -17.00 3.90 9.41
N SER A 576 -17.93 3.24 8.71
CA SER A 576 -18.89 2.30 9.28
C SER A 576 -18.74 0.84 8.82
N GLN A 577 -17.75 0.49 7.98
CA GLN A 577 -17.53 -0.91 7.60
C GLN A 577 -16.46 -1.57 8.50
N PRO A 578 -16.77 -2.72 9.13
CA PRO A 578 -15.76 -3.54 9.81
C PRO A 578 -14.67 -3.98 8.83
N ASP A 579 -13.54 -4.50 9.35
CA ASP A 579 -12.46 -5.17 8.62
C ASP A 579 -12.93 -6.48 7.92
N THR A 580 -14.09 -6.48 7.28
CA THR A 580 -14.51 -7.53 6.37
C THR A 580 -13.57 -7.49 5.17
N VAL A 581 -12.77 -8.55 5.06
CA VAL A 581 -12.03 -8.93 3.85
C VAL A 581 -12.94 -8.67 2.65
N LEU A 582 -12.61 -7.65 1.85
CA LEU A 582 -13.31 -7.37 0.60
C LEU A 582 -13.40 -8.70 -0.18
N PRO A 583 -14.56 -9.06 -0.76
CA PRO A 583 -14.66 -10.29 -1.52
C PRO A 583 -13.63 -10.22 -2.66
N ARG A 584 -12.59 -11.05 -2.55
CA ARG A 584 -11.58 -11.18 -3.60
C ARG A 584 -12.30 -11.66 -4.86
N LEU A 585 -12.33 -10.83 -5.90
CA LEU A 585 -12.82 -11.27 -7.20
C LEU A 585 -11.82 -12.29 -7.75
N SER A 586 -12.22 -13.54 -7.80
CA SER A 586 -11.43 -14.63 -8.39
C SER A 586 -11.91 -14.91 -9.80
N PHE A 587 -10.98 -15.05 -10.74
CA PHE A 587 -11.29 -15.48 -12.11
C PHE A 587 -11.80 -16.93 -12.11
N ASN A 588 -12.85 -17.21 -12.88
CA ASN A 588 -13.31 -18.57 -13.11
C ASN A 588 -13.79 -18.77 -14.55
N LEU A 589 -13.02 -19.52 -15.35
CA LEU A 589 -13.34 -19.74 -16.77
C LEU A 589 -14.71 -20.39 -17.00
N GLY A 590 -15.13 -21.33 -16.13
CA GLY A 590 -16.42 -22.00 -16.24
C GLY A 590 -17.59 -21.04 -16.02
N GLN A 591 -17.49 -20.19 -14.99
CA GLN A 591 -18.47 -19.14 -14.73
C GLN A 591 -18.53 -18.12 -15.88
N LEU A 592 -17.37 -17.71 -16.41
CA LEU A 592 -17.28 -16.77 -17.54
C LEU A 592 -18.06 -17.32 -18.75
N ARG A 593 -17.75 -18.57 -19.15
CA ARG A 593 -18.44 -19.25 -20.25
C ARG A 593 -19.93 -19.39 -19.99
N SER A 594 -20.34 -19.75 -18.77
CA SER A 594 -21.76 -19.85 -18.42
C SER A 594 -22.49 -18.52 -18.59
N GLN A 595 -21.89 -17.41 -18.14
CA GLN A 595 -22.47 -16.07 -18.24
C GLN A 595 -22.54 -15.59 -19.70
N LEU A 596 -21.47 -15.78 -20.47
CA LEU A 596 -21.44 -15.40 -21.90
C LEU A 596 -22.37 -16.26 -22.75
N ASN A 597 -22.46 -17.57 -22.49
CA ASN A 597 -23.40 -18.45 -23.19
C ASN A 597 -24.86 -18.10 -22.86
N ALA A 598 -25.15 -17.70 -21.62
CA ALA A 598 -26.49 -17.26 -21.24
C ALA A 598 -26.89 -15.95 -21.94
N ALA A 599 -25.94 -15.04 -22.13
CA ALA A 599 -26.19 -13.76 -22.78
C ALA A 599 -26.22 -13.83 -24.32
N TYR A 600 -25.27 -14.55 -24.91
CA TYR A 600 -24.96 -14.47 -26.34
C TYR A 600 -24.97 -15.83 -27.05
N GLN A 601 -25.38 -16.90 -26.37
CA GLN A 601 -25.41 -18.26 -26.92
C GLN A 601 -24.02 -18.68 -27.45
N SER A 602 -23.89 -18.98 -28.74
CA SER A 602 -22.63 -19.33 -29.40
C SER A 602 -21.91 -18.14 -30.05
N ASP A 603 -22.56 -16.98 -30.13
CA ASP A 603 -22.15 -15.88 -31.00
C ASP A 603 -21.24 -14.91 -30.24
N TRP A 604 -20.20 -15.46 -29.61
CA TRP A 604 -19.20 -14.68 -28.90
C TRP A 604 -17.80 -15.29 -28.98
N SER A 605 -16.81 -14.43 -28.81
CA SER A 605 -15.41 -14.81 -28.58
C SER A 605 -14.75 -13.77 -27.68
N ALA A 606 -13.82 -14.18 -26.83
CA ALA A 606 -13.00 -13.28 -26.03
C ALA A 606 -11.52 -13.44 -26.38
N LEU A 607 -10.80 -12.32 -26.58
CA LEU A 607 -9.38 -12.28 -26.86
C LEU A 607 -8.65 -11.67 -25.67
N VAL A 608 -7.76 -12.42 -25.03
CA VAL A 608 -7.00 -11.97 -23.85
C VAL A 608 -5.53 -11.84 -24.20
N TYR A 609 -4.99 -10.62 -24.09
CA TYR A 609 -3.60 -10.31 -24.44
C TYR A 609 -2.74 -10.20 -23.19
N MET A 610 -1.69 -10.99 -23.09
CA MET A 610 -0.73 -10.98 -21.98
C MET A 610 0.69 -10.87 -22.54
N ARG A 611 1.63 -10.32 -21.77
CA ARG A 611 3.04 -10.26 -22.19
C ARG A 611 3.88 -11.14 -21.28
N SER A 612 4.73 -11.95 -21.89
CA SER A 612 5.70 -12.79 -21.23
C SER A 612 7.01 -12.68 -21.99
N ASP A 613 8.05 -12.14 -21.35
CA ASP A 613 9.33 -11.89 -22.00
C ASP A 613 9.14 -11.08 -23.31
N ASP A 614 9.71 -11.54 -24.43
CA ASP A 614 9.59 -10.92 -25.76
C ASP A 614 8.39 -11.44 -26.58
N MET A 615 7.37 -12.00 -25.91
CA MET A 615 6.21 -12.59 -26.55
C MET A 615 4.90 -11.96 -26.08
N LEU A 616 4.04 -11.65 -27.04
CA LEU A 616 2.62 -11.37 -26.82
C LEU A 616 1.85 -12.70 -26.88
N LEU A 617 1.35 -13.14 -25.73
CA LEU A 617 0.50 -14.31 -25.58
C LEU A 617 -0.96 -13.89 -25.78
N LEU A 618 -1.63 -14.51 -26.74
CA LEU A 618 -3.03 -14.27 -27.03
C LEU A 618 -3.84 -15.53 -26.73
N VAL A 619 -4.73 -15.45 -25.75
CA VAL A 619 -5.66 -16.53 -25.45
C VAL A 619 -7.04 -16.19 -26.01
N ALA A 620 -7.47 -16.97 -27.00
CA ALA A 620 -8.79 -16.89 -27.58
C ALA A 620 -9.74 -17.87 -26.88
N ILE A 621 -10.83 -17.34 -26.34
CA ILE A 621 -11.87 -18.07 -25.62
C ILE A 621 -13.13 -18.06 -26.50
N SER A 622 -13.68 -19.25 -26.74
CA SER A 622 -14.97 -19.47 -27.39
C SER A 622 -15.86 -20.36 -26.49
N PRO A 623 -17.15 -20.55 -26.82
CA PRO A 623 -18.05 -21.41 -26.04
C PRO A 623 -17.48 -22.81 -25.75
N ASP A 624 -16.78 -23.37 -26.73
CA ASP A 624 -16.29 -24.75 -26.77
C ASP A 624 -14.76 -24.86 -26.85
N GLN A 625 -14.06 -23.80 -27.24
CA GLN A 625 -12.61 -23.81 -27.48
C GLN A 625 -11.83 -22.81 -26.63
N LEU A 626 -10.57 -23.16 -26.37
CA LEU A 626 -9.58 -22.31 -25.74
C LEU A 626 -8.27 -22.50 -26.50
N VAL A 627 -7.80 -21.45 -27.17
CA VAL A 627 -6.63 -21.52 -28.08
C VAL A 627 -5.63 -20.46 -27.68
N LEU A 628 -4.35 -20.84 -27.63
CA LEU A 628 -3.23 -19.93 -27.39
C LEU A 628 -2.49 -19.67 -28.70
N GLU A 629 -2.40 -18.41 -29.08
CA GLU A 629 -1.50 -17.92 -30.12
C GLU A 629 -0.30 -17.21 -29.48
N ARG A 630 0.87 -17.36 -30.09
CA ARG A 630 2.12 -16.74 -29.63
C ARG A 630 2.66 -15.83 -30.72
N ILE A 631 2.72 -14.54 -30.42
CA ILE A 631 3.15 -13.52 -31.37
C ILE A 631 4.46 -12.93 -30.83
N ALA A 632 5.49 -12.82 -31.68
CA ALA A 632 6.73 -12.13 -31.30
C ALA A 632 6.43 -10.65 -31.05
N ASP A 633 6.82 -10.13 -29.88
CA ASP A 633 6.70 -8.70 -29.53
C ASP A 633 7.92 -7.94 -30.06
N ASP A 634 8.09 -7.98 -31.38
CA ASP A 634 9.25 -7.39 -32.07
C ASP A 634 9.05 -5.87 -32.34
N PRO A 635 10.13 -5.14 -32.66
CA PRO A 635 10.03 -3.71 -32.97
C PRO A 635 9.08 -3.37 -34.13
N ALA A 636 8.82 -4.30 -35.05
CA ALA A 636 7.89 -4.07 -36.16
C ALA A 636 6.43 -4.10 -35.69
N LEU A 637 6.06 -5.06 -34.84
CA LEU A 637 4.76 -5.08 -34.18
C LEU A 637 4.55 -3.83 -33.32
N GLN A 638 5.54 -3.47 -32.51
CA GLN A 638 5.48 -2.27 -31.67
C GLN A 638 5.31 -1.01 -32.53
N TYR A 639 6.06 -0.87 -33.61
CA TYR A 639 5.89 0.24 -34.56
C TYR A 639 4.48 0.30 -35.17
N MET A 640 3.91 -0.84 -35.56
CA MET A 640 2.55 -0.89 -36.10
C MET A 640 1.51 -0.47 -35.05
N ILE A 641 1.65 -0.98 -33.81
CA ILE A 641 0.79 -0.59 -32.68
C ILE A 641 0.91 0.90 -32.42
N GLU A 642 2.12 1.46 -32.33
CA GLU A 642 2.33 2.89 -32.11
C GLU A 642 1.69 3.74 -33.22
N ARG A 643 1.85 3.33 -34.49
CA ARG A 643 1.25 4.02 -35.66
C ARG A 643 -0.27 3.99 -35.64
N ALA A 644 -0.86 2.95 -35.08
CA ALA A 644 -2.30 2.77 -34.98
C ALA A 644 -2.89 3.44 -33.71
N ALA A 645 -2.17 3.43 -32.59
CA ALA A 645 -2.69 3.83 -31.30
C ALA A 645 -2.29 5.26 -30.87
N LEU A 646 -1.13 5.79 -31.28
CA LEU A 646 -0.64 7.08 -30.75
C LEU A 646 -1.30 8.29 -31.44
N PRO A 647 -1.72 9.33 -30.69
CA PRO A 647 -2.42 10.50 -31.23
C PRO A 647 -1.73 11.19 -32.43
N LYS A 648 -0.39 11.27 -32.39
CA LYS A 648 0.41 11.89 -33.45
C LYS A 648 0.32 11.16 -34.81
N PHE A 649 -0.09 9.89 -34.82
CA PHE A 649 -0.12 9.06 -36.02
C PHE A 649 -1.53 8.70 -36.51
N GLN A 650 -2.51 8.64 -35.61
CA GLN A 650 -3.87 8.20 -35.92
C GLN A 650 -4.48 8.91 -37.15
N ILE A 651 -4.23 10.23 -37.34
CA ILE A 651 -4.79 10.97 -38.47
C ILE A 651 -4.27 10.47 -39.83
N TYR A 652 -3.02 10.02 -39.86
CA TYR A 652 -2.38 9.47 -41.05
C TYR A 652 -2.75 8.00 -41.27
N THR A 653 -3.24 7.31 -40.25
CA THR A 653 -3.62 5.89 -40.30
C THR A 653 -5.09 5.72 -40.70
N TYR A 654 -5.98 6.62 -40.26
CA TYR A 654 -7.44 6.45 -40.37
C TYR A 654 -8.16 7.49 -41.24
N ARG A 655 -7.45 8.44 -41.87
CA ARG A 655 -8.01 9.36 -42.89
C ARG A 655 -7.43 9.09 -44.28
N ASP A 656 -8.26 9.22 -45.31
CA ASP A 656 -7.82 9.14 -46.72
C ASP A 656 -7.36 10.52 -47.20
N LEU A 657 -6.10 10.87 -46.91
CA LEU A 657 -5.52 12.16 -47.27
C LEU A 657 -4.99 12.13 -48.72
N PRO A 658 -5.49 12.99 -49.64
CA PRO A 658 -5.18 12.91 -51.07
C PRO A 658 -3.69 12.97 -51.43
N TYR A 659 -2.88 13.71 -50.67
CA TYR A 659 -1.44 13.86 -50.91
C TYR A 659 -0.60 12.66 -50.47
N LEU A 660 -1.16 11.72 -49.69
CA LEU A 660 -0.50 10.47 -49.33
C LEU A 660 -0.63 9.39 -50.42
N ARG A 661 -1.49 9.61 -51.43
CA ARG A 661 -1.79 8.65 -52.50
C ARG A 661 -0.64 8.40 -53.48
N GLY A 662 0.43 9.20 -53.42
CA GLY A 662 1.62 9.08 -54.28
C GLY A 662 2.80 8.30 -53.67
N ASN A 663 2.77 7.99 -52.37
CA ASN A 663 3.77 7.14 -51.73
C ASN A 663 3.34 5.67 -51.78
N SER A 664 4.28 4.76 -52.01
CA SER A 664 4.10 3.31 -52.22
C SER A 664 3.43 2.51 -51.10
N SER A 665 2.91 3.16 -50.04
CA SER A 665 2.19 2.50 -48.96
C SER A 665 0.73 2.23 -49.34
N GLN A 666 0.36 0.95 -49.40
CA GLN A 666 -1.01 0.50 -49.61
C GLN A 666 -1.95 1.11 -48.56
N ARG A 667 -3.12 1.62 -48.98
CA ARG A 667 -4.11 2.21 -48.06
C ARG A 667 -4.49 1.20 -46.98
N TRP A 668 -4.53 1.66 -45.73
CA TRP A 668 -4.94 0.86 -44.56
C TRP A 668 -4.10 -0.40 -44.33
N ALA A 669 -2.87 -0.47 -44.86
CA ALA A 669 -1.98 -1.62 -44.66
C ALA A 669 -1.72 -1.96 -43.19
N ILE A 670 -1.50 -0.94 -42.35
CA ILE A 670 -1.25 -1.13 -40.90
C ILE A 670 -2.49 -1.71 -40.20
N PRO A 671 -3.71 -1.11 -40.33
CA PRO A 671 -4.92 -1.73 -39.80
C PRO A 671 -5.17 -3.17 -40.26
N SER A 672 -4.85 -3.51 -41.51
CA SER A 672 -4.99 -4.89 -42.02
C SER A 672 -3.94 -5.83 -41.45
N ALA A 673 -2.67 -5.44 -41.40
CA ALA A 673 -1.61 -6.24 -40.82
C ALA A 673 -1.86 -6.51 -39.33
N LEU A 674 -2.29 -5.50 -38.57
CA LEU A 674 -2.67 -5.66 -37.17
C LEU A 674 -3.88 -6.58 -37.01
N ALA A 675 -4.89 -6.51 -37.88
CA ALA A 675 -6.04 -7.40 -37.81
C ALA A 675 -5.65 -8.88 -38.02
N GLU A 676 -4.76 -9.15 -38.98
CA GLU A 676 -4.24 -10.50 -39.25
C GLU A 676 -3.43 -11.07 -38.09
N LEU A 677 -2.61 -10.23 -37.44
CA LEU A 677 -1.74 -10.63 -36.33
C LEU A 677 -2.52 -10.76 -35.02
N LEU A 678 -3.37 -9.79 -34.70
CA LEU A 678 -4.02 -9.69 -33.41
C LEU A 678 -5.35 -10.45 -33.34
N ILE A 679 -5.92 -10.92 -34.46
CA ILE A 679 -7.17 -11.70 -34.47
C ILE A 679 -6.90 -13.08 -35.08
N PRO A 680 -6.88 -14.15 -34.27
CA PRO A 680 -6.56 -15.49 -34.75
C PRO A 680 -7.51 -15.96 -35.84
N ALA A 681 -7.00 -16.75 -36.80
CA ALA A 681 -7.77 -17.24 -37.94
C ALA A 681 -9.05 -17.99 -37.53
N HIS A 682 -9.00 -18.77 -36.45
CA HIS A 682 -10.16 -19.51 -35.94
C HIS A 682 -11.23 -18.59 -35.34
N VAL A 683 -10.85 -17.43 -34.80
CA VAL A 683 -11.82 -16.39 -34.37
C VAL A 683 -12.36 -15.66 -35.58
N ARG A 684 -11.50 -15.30 -36.56
CA ARG A 684 -11.90 -14.64 -37.81
C ARG A 684 -12.99 -15.42 -38.57
N ALA A 685 -12.90 -16.74 -38.57
CA ALA A 685 -13.88 -17.63 -39.18
C ALA A 685 -15.27 -17.59 -38.52
N ARG A 686 -15.37 -17.14 -37.27
CA ARG A 686 -16.63 -17.01 -36.51
C ARG A 686 -17.26 -15.63 -36.63
N LEU A 687 -16.53 -14.62 -37.12
CA LEU A 687 -17.00 -13.24 -37.13
C LEU A 687 -18.15 -13.03 -38.13
N HIS A 688 -19.30 -12.60 -37.60
CA HIS A 688 -20.47 -12.11 -38.35
C HIS A 688 -21.10 -10.90 -37.61
N PRO A 689 -21.97 -10.10 -38.25
CA PRO A 689 -22.45 -8.82 -37.69
C PRO A 689 -23.13 -8.87 -36.31
N GLN A 690 -23.54 -10.05 -35.83
CA GLN A 690 -24.16 -10.27 -34.52
C GLN A 690 -23.20 -10.91 -33.50
N HIS A 691 -21.97 -11.25 -33.90
CA HIS A 691 -20.97 -11.89 -33.06
C HIS A 691 -20.36 -10.90 -32.07
N HIS A 692 -20.43 -11.20 -30.78
CA HIS A 692 -19.84 -10.38 -29.72
C HIS A 692 -18.35 -10.71 -29.54
N LEU A 693 -17.48 -9.77 -29.90
CA LEU A 693 -16.04 -9.89 -29.75
C LEU A 693 -15.58 -9.07 -28.53
N LEU A 694 -15.31 -9.78 -27.43
CA LEU A 694 -14.73 -9.21 -26.22
C LEU A 694 -13.21 -9.15 -26.37
N ILE A 695 -12.61 -8.03 -26.03
CA ILE A 695 -11.18 -7.81 -26.16
C ILE A 695 -10.67 -7.36 -24.80
N VAL A 696 -9.71 -8.09 -24.24
CA VAL A 696 -9.00 -7.76 -23.00
C VAL A 696 -7.59 -7.31 -23.36
N PRO A 697 -7.42 -6.04 -23.74
CA PRO A 697 -6.16 -5.51 -24.24
C PRO A 697 -5.07 -5.44 -23.16
N LEU A 698 -3.87 -5.08 -23.59
CA LEU A 698 -2.70 -4.87 -22.74
C LEU A 698 -1.95 -3.62 -23.22
N GLY A 699 -1.51 -2.76 -22.30
CA GLY A 699 -0.62 -1.64 -22.63
C GLY A 699 -1.21 -0.70 -23.69
N GLN A 700 -0.50 -0.46 -24.80
CA GLN A 700 -0.97 0.44 -25.85
C GLN A 700 -2.19 -0.10 -26.64
N LEU A 701 -2.51 -1.39 -26.53
CA LEU A 701 -3.69 -1.97 -27.17
C LEU A 701 -5.01 -1.45 -26.59
N HIS A 702 -4.99 -0.85 -25.38
CA HIS A 702 -6.14 -0.14 -24.81
C HIS A 702 -6.58 1.05 -25.68
N ALA A 703 -5.64 1.67 -26.41
CA ALA A 703 -5.89 2.82 -27.27
C ALA A 703 -6.07 2.47 -28.76
N LEU A 704 -6.07 1.18 -29.12
CA LEU A 704 -6.24 0.73 -30.50
C LEU A 704 -7.73 0.85 -30.92
N PRO A 705 -8.05 1.49 -32.07
CA PRO A 705 -9.43 1.54 -32.57
C PRO A 705 -9.78 0.21 -33.24
N TRP A 706 -10.11 -0.80 -32.43
CA TRP A 706 -10.40 -2.16 -32.87
C TRP A 706 -11.47 -2.23 -33.98
N ALA A 707 -12.50 -1.39 -33.90
CA ALA A 707 -13.54 -1.25 -34.93
C ALA A 707 -12.99 -0.90 -36.31
N ALA A 708 -11.89 -0.15 -36.37
CA ALA A 708 -11.23 0.30 -37.59
C ALA A 708 -10.09 -0.62 -38.04
N LEU A 709 -9.91 -1.80 -37.44
CA LEU A 709 -9.10 -2.86 -38.03
C LEU A 709 -9.82 -3.44 -39.25
N ARG A 710 -9.05 -3.97 -40.22
CA ARG A 710 -9.59 -4.30 -41.55
C ARG A 710 -9.24 -5.73 -41.98
N LEU A 711 -10.26 -6.58 -42.12
CA LEU A 711 -10.16 -7.98 -42.57
C LEU A 711 -10.87 -8.15 -43.91
N ASP A 712 -10.21 -8.76 -44.90
CA ASP A 712 -10.80 -9.06 -46.21
C ASP A 712 -11.48 -7.85 -46.88
N ASN A 713 -10.87 -6.67 -46.78
CA ASN A 713 -11.42 -5.37 -47.24
C ASN A 713 -12.68 -4.86 -46.52
N GLN A 714 -13.09 -5.47 -45.41
CA GLN A 714 -14.16 -4.98 -44.53
C GLN A 714 -13.59 -4.51 -43.20
N TRP A 715 -14.24 -3.53 -42.58
CA TRP A 715 -13.91 -3.10 -41.23
C TRP A 715 -14.40 -4.12 -40.21
N LEU A 716 -13.71 -4.23 -39.07
CA LEU A 716 -14.08 -5.18 -38.03
C LEU A 716 -15.50 -4.88 -37.48
N ALA A 717 -15.90 -3.60 -37.42
CA ALA A 717 -17.24 -3.18 -37.04
C ALA A 717 -18.37 -3.71 -37.96
N GLU A 718 -18.05 -4.06 -39.21
CA GLU A 718 -19.00 -4.70 -40.13
C GLU A 718 -19.16 -6.20 -39.84
N ARG A 719 -18.21 -6.80 -39.11
CA ARG A 719 -18.12 -8.26 -38.88
C ARG A 719 -18.28 -8.68 -37.43
N ALA A 720 -18.40 -7.76 -36.48
CA ALA A 720 -18.60 -8.06 -35.07
C ALA A 720 -19.10 -6.86 -34.26
N ILE A 721 -19.69 -7.17 -33.11
CA ILE A 721 -19.98 -6.23 -32.02
C ILE A 721 -18.77 -6.23 -31.09
N ILE A 722 -18.01 -5.13 -31.06
CA ILE A 722 -16.72 -5.06 -30.37
C ILE A 722 -16.91 -4.43 -28.99
N GLN A 723 -16.39 -5.10 -27.96
CA GLN A 723 -16.44 -4.64 -26.57
C GLN A 723 -15.06 -4.75 -25.94
N LEU A 724 -14.57 -3.65 -25.37
CA LEU A 724 -13.32 -3.66 -24.61
C LEU A 724 -13.62 -4.02 -23.15
N VAL A 725 -12.81 -4.89 -22.57
CA VAL A 725 -12.97 -5.36 -21.20
C VAL A 725 -11.63 -5.16 -20.47
N PRO A 726 -11.58 -4.32 -19.42
CA PRO A 726 -10.36 -4.08 -18.64
C PRO A 726 -9.69 -5.36 -18.09
N ALA A 727 -10.51 -6.24 -17.53
CA ALA A 727 -10.11 -7.52 -16.97
C ALA A 727 -11.34 -8.45 -16.93
N LEU A 728 -11.16 -9.75 -17.13
CA LEU A 728 -12.28 -10.70 -17.09
C LEU A 728 -12.86 -10.81 -15.69
N THR A 729 -12.05 -10.73 -14.65
CA THR A 729 -12.48 -10.67 -13.25
C THR A 729 -13.45 -9.51 -12.99
N VAL A 730 -13.17 -8.33 -13.56
CA VAL A 730 -14.04 -7.16 -13.49
C VAL A 730 -15.33 -7.40 -14.27
N TRP A 731 -15.32 -8.14 -15.37
CA TRP A 731 -16.53 -8.52 -16.09
C TRP A 731 -17.37 -9.57 -15.33
N GLN A 732 -16.73 -10.48 -14.59
CA GLN A 732 -17.41 -11.56 -13.83
C GLN A 732 -17.97 -11.12 -12.46
N GLY A 733 -17.44 -10.03 -11.87
CA GLY A 733 -17.83 -9.57 -10.54
C GLY A 733 -19.33 -9.23 -10.41
N PRO A 734 -19.86 -8.96 -9.21
CA PRO A 734 -21.27 -8.62 -9.05
C PRO A 734 -21.61 -7.34 -9.84
N ALA A 735 -22.54 -7.43 -10.80
CA ALA A 735 -23.12 -6.25 -11.43
C ALA A 735 -24.22 -5.71 -10.53
N ALA A 736 -24.17 -4.42 -10.21
CA ALA A 736 -25.40 -3.70 -9.91
C ALA A 736 -26.26 -3.74 -11.17
N GLN A 737 -27.40 -4.41 -11.13
CA GLN A 737 -28.36 -4.31 -12.23
C GLN A 737 -29.18 -3.05 -12.01
N PRO A 738 -29.25 -2.14 -13.00
CA PRO A 738 -30.19 -1.04 -12.92
C PRO A 738 -31.60 -1.65 -12.80
N ASP A 739 -32.48 -0.99 -12.05
CA ASP A 739 -33.87 -1.44 -11.93
C ASP A 739 -34.45 -1.64 -13.35
N PRO A 740 -34.83 -2.87 -13.74
CA PRO A 740 -35.27 -3.15 -15.11
C PRO A 740 -36.51 -2.36 -15.54
N GLY A 741 -37.24 -1.75 -14.59
CA GLY A 741 -38.33 -0.80 -14.86
C GLY A 741 -37.92 0.67 -14.99
N SER A 742 -36.66 1.03 -14.69
CA SER A 742 -36.17 2.41 -14.78
C SER A 742 -35.79 2.78 -16.21
N VAL A 743 -36.56 3.67 -16.81
CA VAL A 743 -36.25 4.39 -18.06
C VAL A 743 -35.78 5.82 -17.76
N GLN A 744 -35.09 6.03 -16.64
CA GLN A 744 -34.59 7.35 -16.24
C GLN A 744 -33.19 7.62 -16.83
N ALA A 745 -32.95 8.83 -17.32
CA ALA A 745 -31.63 9.29 -17.74
C ALA A 745 -31.17 10.55 -17.01
N LEU A 746 -29.88 10.66 -16.74
CA LEU A 746 -29.23 11.90 -16.28
C LEU A 746 -28.40 12.47 -17.43
N LEU A 747 -28.68 13.71 -17.80
CA LEU A 747 -28.03 14.42 -18.91
C LEU A 747 -27.26 15.60 -18.34
N ILE A 748 -25.94 15.59 -18.45
CA ILE A 748 -25.04 16.62 -17.93
C ILE A 748 -24.34 17.29 -19.10
N GLY A 749 -24.41 18.61 -19.20
CA GLY A 749 -23.72 19.37 -20.25
C GLY A 749 -23.07 20.64 -19.73
N CYS A 750 -21.80 20.83 -20.07
CA CYS A 750 -21.06 22.06 -19.75
C CYS A 750 -20.57 22.71 -21.04
N ARG A 751 -20.97 23.96 -21.27
CA ARG A 751 -20.60 24.73 -22.46
C ARG A 751 -19.56 25.78 -22.15
N LYS A 752 -19.60 26.31 -20.93
CA LYS A 752 -18.77 27.42 -20.46
C LYS A 752 -17.84 26.96 -19.36
N PHE A 753 -16.56 27.30 -19.49
CA PHE A 753 -15.51 26.91 -18.54
C PHE A 753 -14.66 28.10 -18.06
N GLY A 754 -15.06 29.34 -18.40
CA GLY A 754 -14.23 30.53 -18.18
C GLY A 754 -12.87 30.39 -18.86
N ASN A 755 -11.79 30.58 -18.09
CA ASN A 755 -10.41 30.45 -18.58
C ASN A 755 -9.87 29.01 -18.52
N ARG A 756 -10.65 28.02 -18.04
CA ARG A 756 -10.18 26.63 -17.84
C ARG A 756 -10.17 25.81 -19.12
N ALA A 757 -11.06 26.11 -20.09
CA ALA A 757 -11.14 25.43 -21.37
C ALA A 757 -11.94 26.23 -22.41
N PRO A 758 -11.76 25.98 -23.72
CA PRO A 758 -12.59 26.55 -24.77
C PRO A 758 -14.07 26.18 -24.60
N ALA A 759 -14.97 27.08 -25.03
CA ALA A 759 -16.40 26.84 -24.97
C ALA A 759 -16.84 25.74 -25.96
N LEU A 760 -17.84 24.96 -25.56
CA LEU A 760 -18.45 23.88 -26.35
C LEU A 760 -19.89 24.25 -26.74
N PRO A 761 -20.10 25.09 -27.79
CA PRO A 761 -21.43 25.60 -28.12
C PRO A 761 -22.40 24.50 -28.59
N ALA A 762 -21.90 23.39 -29.13
CA ALA A 762 -22.71 22.29 -29.65
C ALA A 762 -23.40 21.44 -28.56
N VAL A 763 -22.90 21.47 -27.32
CA VAL A 763 -23.41 20.65 -26.20
C VAL A 763 -24.90 20.88 -25.94
N ALA A 764 -25.40 22.12 -26.07
CA ALA A 764 -26.82 22.40 -25.88
C ALA A 764 -27.71 21.67 -26.91
N ALA A 765 -27.25 21.60 -28.17
CA ALA A 765 -27.95 20.92 -29.25
C ALA A 765 -27.85 19.40 -29.11
N GLU A 766 -26.71 18.89 -28.63
CA GLU A 766 -26.54 17.47 -28.31
C GLU A 766 -27.49 17.03 -27.19
N LEU A 767 -27.52 17.75 -26.06
CA LEU A 767 -28.43 17.41 -24.97
C LEU A 767 -29.90 17.46 -25.42
N ALA A 768 -30.27 18.44 -26.26
CA ALA A 768 -31.63 18.52 -26.80
C ALA A 768 -31.97 17.32 -27.69
N MET A 769 -31.02 16.86 -28.52
CA MET A 769 -31.17 15.67 -29.35
C MET A 769 -31.33 14.41 -28.48
N VAL A 770 -30.46 14.20 -27.48
CA VAL A 770 -30.56 13.04 -26.58
C VAL A 770 -31.87 13.04 -25.80
N SER A 771 -32.30 14.21 -25.29
CA SER A 771 -33.59 14.36 -24.60
C SER A 771 -34.79 14.04 -25.50
N ALA A 772 -34.72 14.31 -26.81
CA ALA A 772 -35.80 14.05 -27.74
C ALA A 772 -35.90 12.58 -28.15
N LEU A 773 -34.77 11.88 -28.23
CA LEU A 773 -34.73 10.45 -28.56
C LEU A 773 -35.02 9.55 -27.35
N TRP A 774 -34.72 10.01 -26.13
CA TRP A 774 -34.88 9.19 -24.93
C TRP A 774 -36.36 8.91 -24.62
N PRO A 775 -36.78 7.62 -24.51
CA PRO A 775 -38.19 7.26 -24.39
C PRO A 775 -38.78 7.45 -22.99
N GLY A 776 -37.94 7.73 -21.97
CA GLY A 776 -38.37 7.84 -20.58
C GLY A 776 -38.17 9.23 -19.97
N THR A 777 -38.19 9.29 -18.63
CA THR A 777 -37.95 10.55 -17.92
C THR A 777 -36.46 10.88 -17.89
N TYR A 778 -36.13 12.16 -17.86
CA TYR A 778 -34.73 12.59 -17.75
C TYR A 778 -34.58 13.78 -16.80
N ARG A 779 -33.42 13.85 -16.14
CA ARG A 779 -32.94 15.04 -15.43
C ARG A 779 -31.84 15.68 -16.25
N ARG A 780 -31.94 16.97 -16.53
CA ARG A 780 -30.93 17.74 -17.27
C ARG A 780 -30.23 18.71 -16.33
N LEU A 781 -28.91 18.66 -16.27
CA LEU A 781 -28.04 19.62 -15.59
C LEU A 781 -27.19 20.30 -16.66
N GLU A 782 -27.34 21.61 -16.81
CA GLU A 782 -26.60 22.39 -17.80
C GLU A 782 -25.92 23.60 -17.16
N ASP A 783 -24.67 23.86 -17.57
CA ASP A 783 -23.85 25.00 -17.12
C ASP A 783 -23.97 25.22 -15.59
N GLU A 784 -24.59 26.29 -15.11
CA GLU A 784 -24.68 26.64 -13.68
C GLU A 784 -25.29 25.53 -12.79
N GLN A 785 -25.99 24.55 -13.37
CA GLN A 785 -26.55 23.40 -12.67
C GLN A 785 -25.64 22.17 -12.66
N ALA A 786 -24.70 22.10 -13.61
CA ALA A 786 -23.74 21.00 -13.75
C ALA A 786 -22.46 21.30 -12.96
N THR A 787 -22.59 21.39 -11.64
CA THR A 787 -21.48 21.69 -10.72
C THR A 787 -20.90 20.44 -10.07
N ARG A 788 -19.64 20.51 -9.62
CA ARG A 788 -19.00 19.42 -8.86
C ARG A 788 -19.81 19.04 -7.63
N ALA A 789 -20.28 20.04 -6.86
CA ALA A 789 -21.09 19.79 -5.67
C ALA A 789 -22.40 19.07 -5.99
N ALA A 790 -23.14 19.53 -7.02
CA ALA A 790 -24.42 18.94 -7.39
C ALA A 790 -24.29 17.46 -7.79
N LEU A 791 -23.26 17.11 -8.57
CA LEU A 791 -23.06 15.71 -8.99
C LEU A 791 -22.67 14.80 -7.81
N LEU A 792 -21.81 15.27 -6.91
CA LEU A 792 -21.43 14.52 -5.71
C LEU A 792 -22.62 14.35 -4.76
N GLU A 793 -23.51 15.34 -4.63
CA GLU A 793 -24.74 15.24 -3.84
C GLU A 793 -25.73 14.22 -4.43
N ILE A 794 -25.93 14.21 -5.76
CA ILE A 794 -26.76 13.21 -6.46
C ILE A 794 -26.20 11.79 -6.26
N SER A 795 -24.88 11.64 -6.27
CA SER A 795 -24.21 10.37 -5.96
C SER A 795 -24.43 9.95 -4.49
N ALA A 796 -24.17 10.86 -3.55
CA ALA A 796 -24.27 10.59 -2.12
C ALA A 796 -25.69 10.23 -1.67
N SER A 797 -26.71 10.83 -2.27
CA SER A 797 -28.12 10.53 -2.01
C SER A 797 -28.58 9.17 -2.55
N GLY A 798 -27.76 8.51 -3.38
CA GLY A 798 -28.10 7.27 -4.07
C GLY A 798 -29.06 7.47 -5.25
N GLU A 799 -29.35 8.72 -5.64
CA GLU A 799 -30.16 9.02 -6.82
C GLU A 799 -29.44 8.58 -8.11
N LEU A 800 -28.12 8.75 -8.16
CA LEU A 800 -27.31 8.41 -9.34
C LEU A 800 -27.47 6.93 -9.77
N ALA A 801 -27.67 6.02 -8.80
CA ALA A 801 -27.85 4.59 -9.01
C ALA A 801 -29.21 4.22 -9.65
N ARG A 802 -30.13 5.18 -9.81
CA ARG A 802 -31.46 4.95 -10.41
C ARG A 802 -31.47 5.16 -11.92
N TYR A 803 -30.47 5.85 -12.46
CA TYR A 803 -30.42 6.18 -13.87
C TYR A 803 -29.92 4.99 -14.69
N ARG A 804 -30.62 4.67 -15.77
CA ARG A 804 -30.18 3.66 -16.74
C ARG A 804 -29.06 4.20 -17.63
N VAL A 805 -29.11 5.50 -17.92
CA VAL A 805 -28.10 6.20 -18.72
C VAL A 805 -27.66 7.46 -18.01
N VAL A 806 -26.35 7.68 -17.96
CA VAL A 806 -25.73 8.96 -17.56
C VAL A 806 -24.96 9.49 -18.77
N HIS A 807 -25.50 10.52 -19.42
CA HIS A 807 -24.85 11.19 -20.54
C HIS A 807 -24.09 12.42 -20.04
N VAL A 808 -22.80 12.53 -20.36
CA VAL A 808 -21.94 13.63 -19.95
C VAL A 808 -21.28 14.24 -21.18
N ALA A 809 -21.69 15.46 -21.51
CA ALA A 809 -21.17 16.25 -22.63
C ALA A 809 -20.33 17.42 -22.10
N THR A 810 -19.00 17.25 -22.10
CA THR A 810 -18.05 18.23 -21.53
C THR A 810 -16.62 17.99 -22.01
N HIS A 811 -15.62 18.74 -21.54
CA HIS A 811 -14.21 18.37 -21.73
C HIS A 811 -13.79 17.25 -20.78
N ALA A 812 -13.17 16.21 -21.31
CA ALA A 812 -12.38 15.25 -20.57
C ALA A 812 -10.91 15.46 -20.97
N GLN A 813 -9.98 15.27 -20.03
CA GLN A 813 -8.56 15.41 -20.33
C GLN A 813 -7.75 14.39 -19.53
N LEU A 814 -6.85 13.70 -20.24
CA LEU A 814 -5.72 12.99 -19.67
C LEU A 814 -4.48 13.89 -19.82
N VAL A 815 -3.93 14.41 -18.73
CA VAL A 815 -2.77 15.32 -18.76
C VAL A 815 -1.49 14.50 -18.46
N PRO A 816 -0.55 14.34 -19.42
CA PRO A 816 0.60 13.45 -19.23
C PRO A 816 1.83 14.06 -18.52
N MET A 817 1.77 15.27 -17.96
CA MET A 817 2.96 15.91 -17.37
C MET A 817 3.11 15.62 -15.87
N ARG A 818 4.26 15.04 -15.47
CA ARG A 818 4.65 14.74 -14.07
C ARG A 818 3.51 14.08 -13.29
N GLY A 819 3.22 12.82 -13.63
CA GLY A 819 2.10 12.05 -13.08
C GLY A 819 0.84 12.19 -13.93
N VAL A 820 0.47 11.13 -14.66
CA VAL A 820 -0.70 11.17 -15.55
C VAL A 820 -1.99 11.34 -14.73
N THR A 821 -2.77 12.38 -15.00
CA THR A 821 -4.05 12.65 -14.31
C THR A 821 -5.21 12.74 -15.29
N ALA A 822 -6.38 12.20 -14.93
CA ALA A 822 -7.60 12.26 -15.75
C ALA A 822 -8.73 13.00 -15.01
N HIS A 823 -9.50 13.83 -15.72
CA HIS A 823 -10.63 14.57 -15.13
C HIS A 823 -11.70 14.94 -16.16
N LEU A 824 -12.93 15.14 -15.66
CA LEU A 824 -14.05 15.76 -16.36
C LEU A 824 -14.17 17.22 -15.93
N LYS A 825 -14.32 18.16 -16.86
CA LYS A 825 -14.57 19.57 -16.51
C LYS A 825 -16.06 19.77 -16.24
N LEU A 826 -16.42 20.31 -15.08
CA LEU A 826 -17.77 20.78 -14.78
C LEU A 826 -17.80 22.31 -14.84
N TRP A 827 -18.97 22.94 -14.71
CA TRP A 827 -19.12 24.38 -14.90
C TRP A 827 -18.32 25.23 -13.90
N ASP A 828 -18.23 24.78 -12.65
CA ASP A 828 -17.50 25.45 -11.57
C ASP A 828 -16.06 24.93 -11.43
N GLN A 829 -15.87 23.60 -11.41
CA GLN A 829 -14.60 22.93 -11.07
C GLN A 829 -14.37 21.69 -11.94
N ASP A 830 -13.23 21.03 -11.77
CA ASP A 830 -12.93 19.75 -12.42
C ASP A 830 -13.29 18.60 -11.47
N LEU A 831 -13.88 17.53 -12.01
CA LEU A 831 -14.17 16.27 -11.33
C LEU A 831 -13.12 15.23 -11.74
N TRP A 832 -12.27 14.85 -10.80
CA TRP A 832 -11.05 14.09 -11.05
C TRP A 832 -11.26 12.57 -10.94
N LEU A 833 -10.32 11.80 -11.47
CA LEU A 833 -10.37 10.33 -11.55
C LEU A 833 -10.86 9.62 -10.28
N ALA A 834 -10.33 9.95 -9.09
CA ALA A 834 -10.75 9.26 -7.86
C ALA A 834 -12.16 9.69 -7.38
N GLU A 835 -12.59 10.92 -7.67
CA GLU A 835 -13.97 11.36 -7.40
C GLU A 835 -14.94 10.68 -8.36
N VAL A 836 -14.54 10.51 -9.63
CA VAL A 836 -15.28 9.71 -10.61
C VAL A 836 -15.41 8.27 -10.13
N ALA A 837 -14.33 7.66 -9.61
CA ALA A 837 -14.35 6.32 -9.04
C ALA A 837 -15.21 6.20 -7.77
N SER A 838 -15.44 7.32 -7.07
CA SER A 838 -16.30 7.37 -5.88
C SER A 838 -17.80 7.38 -6.18
N LEU A 839 -18.20 7.59 -7.44
CA LEU A 839 -19.60 7.73 -7.79
C LEU A 839 -20.38 6.42 -7.55
N ARG A 840 -21.70 6.53 -7.39
CA ARG A 840 -22.61 5.39 -7.18
C ARG A 840 -23.50 5.19 -8.39
N LEU A 841 -22.97 4.59 -9.46
CA LEU A 841 -23.65 4.53 -10.76
C LEU A 841 -24.67 3.41 -10.90
N GLY A 842 -24.65 2.39 -10.02
CA GLY A 842 -25.74 1.41 -9.91
C GLY A 842 -26.06 0.62 -11.18
N GLY A 843 -25.08 0.43 -12.08
CA GLY A 843 -25.27 -0.28 -13.34
C GLY A 843 -25.68 0.62 -14.52
N ALA A 844 -25.54 1.95 -14.40
CA ALA A 844 -25.80 2.85 -15.52
C ALA A 844 -24.85 2.62 -16.70
N LEU A 845 -25.35 2.77 -17.93
CA LEU A 845 -24.51 3.04 -19.10
C LEU A 845 -24.08 4.50 -19.06
N VAL A 846 -22.78 4.75 -19.01
CA VAL A 846 -22.24 6.12 -19.07
C VAL A 846 -21.83 6.44 -20.50
N VAL A 847 -22.31 7.55 -21.03
CA VAL A 847 -21.91 8.07 -22.34
C VAL A 847 -21.08 9.33 -22.12
N LEU A 848 -19.78 9.25 -22.39
CA LEU A 848 -18.86 10.38 -22.34
C LEU A 848 -18.73 10.99 -23.73
N SER A 849 -19.52 12.03 -23.99
CA SER A 849 -19.33 12.90 -25.15
C SER A 849 -18.31 13.98 -24.82
N ALA A 850 -17.06 13.54 -24.65
CA ALA A 850 -15.98 14.37 -24.16
C ALA A 850 -14.68 14.07 -24.91
N CYS A 851 -13.91 15.10 -25.25
CA CYS A 851 -12.60 14.94 -25.89
C CYS A 851 -11.74 13.93 -25.11
N ASP A 852 -11.16 12.93 -25.78
CA ASP A 852 -10.23 11.97 -25.14
C ASP A 852 -10.83 11.19 -23.93
N GLY A 853 -12.16 11.00 -23.88
CA GLY A 853 -12.85 10.32 -22.78
C GLY A 853 -12.45 8.84 -22.59
N ALA A 854 -11.96 8.19 -23.65
CA ALA A 854 -11.38 6.84 -23.59
C ALA A 854 -9.84 6.85 -23.50
N GLY A 855 -9.22 8.02 -23.29
CA GLY A 855 -7.77 8.14 -23.09
C GLY A 855 -7.29 7.22 -21.96
N THR A 856 -6.19 6.52 -22.20
CA THR A 856 -5.60 5.55 -21.26
C THR A 856 -4.11 5.75 -21.11
N HIS A 857 -3.62 5.61 -19.89
CA HIS A 857 -2.20 5.39 -19.63
C HIS A 857 -2.02 4.14 -18.78
N ALA A 858 -1.41 3.10 -19.36
CA ALA A 858 -1.14 1.84 -18.68
C ALA A 858 0.21 1.90 -17.97
N LEU A 859 0.19 1.74 -16.64
CA LEU A 859 1.39 1.56 -15.82
C LEU A 859 1.76 0.05 -15.76
N PRO A 860 2.97 -0.30 -15.25
CA PRO A 860 3.33 -1.69 -14.97
C PRO A 860 2.24 -2.41 -14.16
N GLY A 861 1.94 -3.65 -14.56
CA GLY A 861 0.82 -4.43 -14.03
C GLY A 861 -0.52 -4.16 -14.71
N ASP A 862 -0.51 -3.47 -15.85
CA ASP A 862 -1.70 -3.01 -16.59
C ASP A 862 -2.65 -2.21 -15.69
N GLU A 863 -2.07 -1.41 -14.79
CA GLU A 863 -2.77 -0.41 -13.97
C GLU A 863 -3.12 0.76 -14.89
N VAL A 864 -4.30 0.70 -15.51
CA VAL A 864 -4.75 1.70 -16.48
C VAL A 864 -5.40 2.89 -15.78
N LEU A 865 -4.77 4.05 -15.90
CA LEU A 865 -5.33 5.33 -15.50
C LEU A 865 -6.26 5.83 -16.62
N SER A 866 -7.58 5.74 -16.41
CA SER A 866 -8.61 6.14 -17.39
C SER A 866 -9.94 6.49 -16.72
N LEU A 867 -10.63 7.53 -17.22
CA LEU A 867 -11.97 7.91 -16.75
C LEU A 867 -12.99 6.78 -16.94
N SER A 868 -12.92 6.07 -18.07
CA SER A 868 -13.79 4.93 -18.33
C SER A 868 -13.60 3.82 -17.30
N TRP A 869 -12.37 3.58 -16.86
CA TRP A 869 -12.08 2.60 -15.83
C TRP A 869 -12.58 3.06 -14.46
N ALA A 870 -12.41 4.34 -14.11
CA ALA A 870 -12.96 4.90 -12.88
C ALA A 870 -14.50 4.81 -12.84
N LEU A 871 -15.18 5.04 -13.96
CA LEU A 871 -16.64 4.90 -14.03
C LEU A 871 -17.10 3.45 -13.86
N LEU A 872 -16.37 2.48 -14.44
CA LEU A 872 -16.62 1.06 -14.17
C LEU A 872 -16.39 0.73 -12.69
N ALA A 873 -15.35 1.33 -12.07
CA ALA A 873 -15.11 1.21 -10.64
C ALA A 873 -16.23 1.83 -9.78
N ALA A 874 -16.86 2.90 -10.25
CA ALA A 874 -18.04 3.49 -9.64
C ALA A 874 -19.34 2.69 -9.87
N GLY A 875 -19.26 1.53 -10.52
CA GLY A 875 -20.36 0.63 -10.77
C GLY A 875 -21.15 0.93 -12.05
N ALA A 876 -20.56 1.59 -13.05
CA ALA A 876 -21.15 1.65 -14.38
C ALA A 876 -21.25 0.24 -14.99
N ALA A 877 -22.33 -0.05 -15.71
CA ALA A 877 -22.45 -1.29 -16.48
C ALA A 877 -21.60 -1.26 -17.75
N GLY A 878 -21.31 -0.07 -18.28
CA GLY A 878 -20.48 0.15 -19.46
C GLY A 878 -20.23 1.64 -19.68
N VAL A 879 -19.18 1.96 -20.44
CA VAL A 879 -18.81 3.33 -20.80
C VAL A 879 -18.62 3.44 -22.31
N LEU A 880 -19.42 4.28 -22.97
CA LEU A 880 -19.19 4.70 -24.35
C LEU A 880 -18.35 5.99 -24.33
N ALA A 881 -17.19 5.99 -24.99
CA ALA A 881 -16.31 7.15 -25.05
C ALA A 881 -15.50 7.16 -26.35
N SER A 882 -14.92 8.32 -26.71
CA SER A 882 -14.03 8.47 -27.87
C SER A 882 -12.55 8.36 -27.48
N LEU A 883 -11.76 7.63 -28.28
CA LEU A 883 -10.30 7.47 -28.15
C LEU A 883 -9.50 8.75 -28.45
N TRP A 884 -10.09 9.70 -29.18
CA TRP A 884 -9.49 10.99 -29.50
C TRP A 884 -10.57 12.05 -29.73
N PRO A 885 -10.23 13.35 -29.74
CA PRO A 885 -11.20 14.42 -30.01
C PRO A 885 -11.83 14.30 -31.42
N VAL A 886 -13.17 14.33 -31.47
CA VAL A 886 -13.97 14.28 -32.70
C VAL A 886 -14.63 15.64 -32.94
N ASN A 887 -14.85 16.02 -34.20
CA ASN A 887 -15.56 17.27 -34.52
C ASN A 887 -17.03 17.23 -34.05
N ASP A 888 -17.50 18.32 -33.44
CA ASP A 888 -18.85 18.50 -32.86
C ASP A 888 -20.00 18.03 -33.77
N GLN A 889 -19.97 18.33 -35.08
CA GLN A 889 -21.07 17.95 -35.98
C GLN A 889 -21.12 16.44 -36.19
N ALA A 890 -19.97 15.82 -36.46
CA ALA A 890 -19.88 14.38 -36.69
C ALA A 890 -20.14 13.57 -35.41
N ALA A 891 -19.69 14.06 -34.26
CA ALA A 891 -19.99 13.45 -32.97
C ALA A 891 -21.50 13.44 -32.69
N ARG A 892 -22.20 14.54 -32.98
CA ARG A 892 -23.66 14.62 -32.85
C ARG A 892 -24.39 13.65 -33.78
N GLU A 893 -23.99 13.58 -35.05
CA GLU A 893 -24.56 12.64 -36.03
C GLU A 893 -24.38 11.19 -35.55
N PHE A 894 -23.19 10.84 -35.04
CA PHE A 894 -22.95 9.52 -34.46
C PHE A 894 -23.83 9.25 -33.23
N MET A 895 -23.95 10.22 -32.31
CA MET A 895 -24.77 10.07 -31.10
C MET A 895 -26.26 9.89 -31.43
N GLU A 896 -26.76 10.58 -32.46
CA GLU A 896 -28.15 10.40 -32.94
C GLU A 896 -28.39 8.97 -33.42
N LEU A 897 -27.47 8.41 -34.21
CA LEU A 897 -27.52 7.01 -34.65
C LEU A 897 -27.43 6.05 -33.46
N PHE A 898 -26.51 6.30 -32.53
CA PHE A 898 -26.30 5.46 -31.35
C PHE A 898 -27.53 5.42 -30.45
N TYR A 899 -28.10 6.58 -30.06
CA TYR A 899 -29.28 6.63 -29.19
C TYR A 899 -30.51 6.04 -29.86
N THR A 900 -30.69 6.25 -31.17
CA THR A 900 -31.75 5.59 -31.95
C THR A 900 -31.63 4.07 -31.86
N ALA A 901 -30.43 3.52 -32.10
CA ALA A 901 -30.19 2.09 -32.01
C ALA A 901 -30.29 1.55 -30.57
N LEU A 902 -29.84 2.32 -29.57
CA LEU A 902 -29.93 1.95 -28.15
C LEU A 902 -31.38 1.82 -27.69
N CYS A 903 -32.26 2.73 -28.11
CA CYS A 903 -33.68 2.66 -27.79
C CYS A 903 -34.38 1.47 -28.47
N ASN A 904 -33.91 1.06 -29.64
CA ASN A 904 -34.46 -0.08 -30.37
C ASN A 904 -34.02 -1.43 -29.81
N HIS A 905 -32.74 -1.56 -29.42
CA HIS A 905 -32.16 -2.85 -29.02
C HIS A 905 -32.07 -3.05 -27.51
N GLY A 906 -31.98 -1.97 -26.73
CA GLY A 906 -31.71 -2.02 -25.29
C GLY A 906 -30.28 -2.45 -24.91
N ASP A 907 -29.45 -2.79 -25.90
CA ASP A 907 -28.05 -3.25 -25.78
C ASP A 907 -27.10 -2.22 -26.40
N ALA A 908 -26.15 -1.73 -25.58
CA ALA A 908 -25.21 -0.68 -26.00
C ALA A 908 -24.17 -1.15 -27.02
N GLY A 909 -23.77 -2.43 -26.98
CA GLY A 909 -22.83 -2.99 -27.96
C GLY A 909 -23.45 -3.07 -29.35
N ARG A 910 -24.69 -3.57 -29.43
CA ARG A 910 -25.47 -3.58 -30.68
C ARG A 910 -25.70 -2.18 -31.20
N ALA A 911 -26.02 -1.23 -30.32
CA ALA A 911 -26.21 0.18 -30.68
C ALA A 911 -24.94 0.82 -31.26
N LEU A 912 -23.78 0.61 -30.63
CA LEU A 912 -22.48 1.08 -31.13
C LEU A 912 -22.19 0.50 -32.52
N ALA A 913 -22.27 -0.82 -32.66
CA ALA A 913 -21.95 -1.50 -33.90
C ALA A 913 -22.88 -1.07 -35.05
N GLU A 914 -24.17 -0.86 -34.76
CA GLU A 914 -25.14 -0.37 -35.73
C GLU A 914 -24.85 1.09 -36.16
N ALA A 915 -24.56 1.98 -35.22
CA ALA A 915 -24.17 3.35 -35.53
C ALA A 915 -22.91 3.41 -36.41
N GLN A 916 -21.90 2.59 -36.10
CA GLN A 916 -20.68 2.48 -36.90
C GLN A 916 -20.97 1.99 -38.32
N ARG A 917 -21.77 0.92 -38.47
CA ARG A 917 -22.14 0.39 -39.79
C ARG A 917 -22.94 1.39 -40.63
N GLN A 918 -23.86 2.14 -40.03
CA GLN A 918 -24.62 3.16 -40.75
C GLN A 918 -23.72 4.29 -41.25
N MET A 919 -22.72 4.72 -40.47
CA MET A 919 -21.73 5.69 -40.95
C MET A 919 -20.85 5.13 -42.06
N ILE A 920 -20.43 3.86 -41.97
CA ILE A 920 -19.66 3.18 -43.01
C ILE A 920 -20.46 3.08 -44.32
N ALA A 921 -21.76 2.78 -44.24
CA ALA A 921 -22.66 2.64 -45.39
C ALA A 921 -23.13 3.98 -45.99
N GLY A 922 -22.80 5.12 -45.35
CA GLY A 922 -23.10 6.47 -45.83
C GLY A 922 -22.40 6.81 -47.16
N THR A 923 -22.63 8.03 -47.67
CA THR A 923 -22.07 8.45 -48.96
C THR A 923 -20.54 8.32 -49.00
N PRO A 924 -19.95 7.50 -49.90
CA PRO A 924 -18.50 7.33 -49.99
C PRO A 924 -17.79 8.67 -50.23
N GLY A 925 -16.81 9.00 -49.38
CA GLY A 925 -16.08 10.26 -49.46
C GLY A 925 -16.72 11.43 -48.69
N ALA A 926 -17.89 11.23 -48.08
CA ALA A 926 -18.38 12.15 -47.05
C ALA A 926 -17.44 12.08 -45.83
N ALA A 927 -17.18 13.23 -45.19
CA ALA A 927 -16.35 13.29 -44.00
C ALA A 927 -16.81 12.29 -42.93
N ALA A 928 -18.12 12.12 -42.75
CA ALA A 928 -18.78 11.20 -41.82
C ALA A 928 -18.42 9.70 -42.03
N ALA A 929 -18.05 9.28 -43.25
CA ALA A 929 -17.73 7.88 -43.55
C ALA A 929 -16.27 7.49 -43.21
N GLU A 930 -15.44 8.45 -42.78
CA GLU A 930 -14.03 8.20 -42.47
C GLU A 930 -13.84 7.38 -41.18
N PRO A 931 -12.97 6.34 -41.18
CA PRO A 931 -12.65 5.54 -39.98
C PRO A 931 -12.18 6.37 -38.79
N TRP A 932 -11.54 7.51 -39.06
CA TRP A 932 -11.17 8.50 -38.07
C TRP A 932 -12.32 8.97 -37.17
N LEU A 933 -13.56 8.96 -37.66
CA LEU A 933 -14.72 9.43 -36.90
C LEU A 933 -15.40 8.27 -36.17
N TRP A 934 -16.02 7.34 -36.91
CA TRP A 934 -16.80 6.24 -36.31
C TRP A 934 -15.91 5.23 -35.56
N GLY A 935 -14.64 5.09 -35.96
CA GLY A 935 -13.67 4.19 -35.31
C GLY A 935 -13.08 4.75 -34.01
N SER A 936 -13.33 6.03 -33.70
CA SER A 936 -12.89 6.64 -32.46
C SER A 936 -13.74 6.20 -31.26
N PHE A 937 -15.01 5.87 -31.48
CA PHE A 937 -15.94 5.50 -30.42
C PHE A 937 -15.76 4.04 -30.02
N VAL A 938 -15.57 3.81 -28.72
CA VAL A 938 -15.39 2.49 -28.13
C VAL A 938 -16.32 2.31 -26.93
N LEU A 939 -16.71 1.06 -26.71
CA LEU A 939 -17.54 0.66 -25.59
C LEU A 939 -16.72 -0.22 -24.64
N ILE A 940 -16.61 0.21 -23.38
CA ILE A 940 -15.74 -0.38 -22.36
C ILE A 940 -16.57 -0.96 -21.22
N GLY A 941 -16.26 -2.21 -20.83
CA GLY A 941 -16.80 -2.90 -19.65
C GLY A 941 -18.24 -3.37 -19.75
N THR A 942 -18.88 -3.25 -20.92
CA THR A 942 -20.33 -3.48 -21.07
C THR A 942 -20.74 -4.91 -20.77
N ARG A 943 -21.78 -5.02 -19.95
CA ARG A 943 -22.48 -6.27 -19.67
C ARG A 943 -23.90 -6.23 -20.24
N PRO A 944 -24.43 -7.37 -20.69
CA PRO A 944 -25.77 -7.48 -21.25
C PRO A 944 -26.88 -7.27 -20.22
#